data_AF-A0A533Q945-F1
#
_entry.id   AF-A0A533Q945-F1
#
_cell.length_a   1.000
_cell.length_b   1.000
_cell.length_c   1.000
_cell.angle_alpha   90.00
_cell.angle_beta   90.00
_cell.angle_gamma   90.00
#
_symmetry.space_group_name_H-M   'P 1'
#
loop_
_entity.id
_entity.type
_entity.pdbx_description
1 polymer ?
#
loop_
_entity_poly.entity_id
_entity_poly.type
_entity_poly.pdbx_seq_one_letter_code
_entity_poly.pdbx_strand_id
1 'polypeptide(L)'
;MDKILIRLLVLIYSVFSMVHSCHATPNLANGKAYIVSPQQNYTQSVSAPASDTTSLTDGKYTVGYFWSQKTTVGWQRAKTVEIIIDLEKEYNIGSIAFNTARGEGAGVYYPAHIAAFVGTDHEHLLYVGDIAINSENQPGSYQIKRFELNGIGIRGRYVFLEVVPKGLYLFCDEIEVIEGSSGSGQKGTLSVDQSRTFTDQIRRIGIEKELQNGQIDNLNKTIVDVPEEEHIRKIKRQIASLQTTNDVKAVEADMLALRCAVLRARFPGNELMIQTINPWAQITPNIFPVEVAPLALSFMLPKGGYDSQALIVTNLSEKSRGISVSLDKSPAGVELVLYQVPFIKTAAMEYVADPLVPVEKRFMLRPGESRLVFVIVHGTQSGTWSHTLRIKREDRVKSIPITTYVANTELPKNLRLNSVNWAELNFKLIRDRKQIAVNDLLSHHTNVIDVPPAYLPIGELVQDFGPLEEYLRISNGITKVLLFANFRPVTRSSVNGKYAFMGNEWKVWFEKWFEELTKVAAKAGIPKENLYFYPYDEMDGKHVEDFIAFATWVRKEISDIRLYATINNKSALQALPYLDVAQVVNREDLLGDIRTTGPEIWLYKANGPAKSLSPYSYYRMMSWKAFLNGYTGVGFWAYADAGSGDNPGTAWDDFDGKNPDYAVIYEGEGNTIISSRRWEAWRMGIEDYELLTMYAKAKGDGAAKALAKYVLDNTNDLSRADEVRRKILVELSR
;
A
#
# COMPACT_ATOMS: atom_id res chain seq x y z
N MET A 1 -28.29 38.39 -77.56
CA MET A 1 -27.54 37.15 -77.23
C MET A 1 -26.98 37.35 -75.84
N ASP A 2 -27.71 36.82 -74.88
CA ASP A 2 -28.11 37.61 -73.73
C ASP A 2 -27.22 37.41 -72.52
N LYS A 3 -27.03 38.50 -71.77
CA LYS A 3 -26.44 38.51 -70.41
C LYS A 3 -27.11 37.51 -69.45
N ILE A 4 -28.28 36.97 -69.82
CA ILE A 4 -29.01 35.91 -69.11
C ILE A 4 -28.33 34.53 -69.31
N LEU A 5 -27.81 34.22 -70.51
CA LEU A 5 -27.19 32.93 -70.80
C LEU A 5 -25.82 32.77 -70.12
N ILE A 6 -25.04 33.86 -70.03
CA ILE A 6 -23.75 33.89 -69.32
C ILE A 6 -23.95 33.82 -67.80
N ARG A 7 -25.01 34.46 -67.27
CA ARG A 7 -25.36 34.35 -65.85
C ARG A 7 -25.87 32.96 -65.46
N LEU A 8 -26.59 32.27 -66.35
CA LEU A 8 -27.03 30.88 -66.10
C LEU A 8 -25.86 29.89 -66.11
N LEU A 9 -24.90 30.04 -67.02
CA LEU A 9 -23.71 29.19 -67.11
C LEU A 9 -22.74 29.40 -65.93
N VAL A 10 -22.56 30.64 -65.46
CA VAL A 10 -21.78 30.92 -64.25
C VAL A 10 -22.49 30.40 -63.01
N LEU A 11 -23.82 30.52 -62.90
CA LEU A 11 -24.59 29.98 -61.77
C LEU A 11 -24.49 28.45 -61.71
N ILE A 12 -24.60 27.74 -62.85
CA ILE A 12 -24.47 26.28 -62.92
C ILE A 12 -23.05 25.82 -62.58
N TYR A 13 -22.01 26.57 -62.97
CA TYR A 13 -20.62 26.24 -62.62
C TYR A 13 -20.31 26.54 -61.14
N SER A 14 -20.90 27.58 -60.55
CA SER A 14 -20.75 27.89 -59.11
C SER A 14 -21.57 26.97 -58.19
N VAL A 15 -22.68 26.40 -58.67
CA VAL A 15 -23.43 25.39 -57.92
C VAL A 15 -22.75 24.01 -57.99
N PHE A 16 -22.03 23.68 -59.07
CA PHE A 16 -21.23 22.44 -59.15
C PHE A 16 -19.84 22.54 -58.49
N SER A 17 -19.31 23.74 -58.27
CA SER A 17 -18.00 23.93 -57.61
C SER A 17 -18.08 24.16 -56.09
N MET A 18 -19.30 24.21 -55.51
CA MET A 18 -19.55 24.33 -54.07
C MET A 18 -20.20 23.07 -53.47
N VAL A 19 -19.97 21.91 -54.07
CA VAL A 19 -20.12 20.63 -53.37
C VAL A 19 -18.72 20.03 -53.18
N HIS A 20 -17.90 20.69 -52.35
CA HIS A 20 -17.09 19.88 -51.46
C HIS A 20 -18.11 19.23 -50.54
N SER A 21 -18.47 17.98 -50.84
CA SER A 21 -19.08 17.12 -49.85
C SER A 21 -18.17 17.17 -48.63
N CYS A 22 -18.54 17.97 -47.63
CA CYS A 22 -18.18 17.71 -46.24
C CYS A 22 -18.90 16.42 -45.87
N HIS A 23 -18.45 15.29 -46.45
CA HIS A 23 -18.75 14.00 -45.90
C HIS A 23 -17.96 13.97 -44.60
N ALA A 24 -18.64 14.26 -43.50
CA ALA A 24 -18.16 13.89 -42.18
C ALA A 24 -17.70 12.43 -42.28
N THR A 25 -16.43 12.20 -42.00
CA THR A 25 -15.84 10.87 -42.13
C THR A 25 -16.64 9.90 -41.23
N PRO A 26 -17.08 8.73 -41.72
CA PRO A 26 -18.00 7.88 -40.97
C PRO A 26 -17.43 7.44 -39.61
N ASN A 27 -18.21 7.57 -38.53
CA ASN A 27 -17.96 6.84 -37.28
C ASN A 27 -18.37 5.37 -37.48
N LEU A 28 -17.37 4.51 -37.62
CA LEU A 28 -17.49 3.08 -37.85
C LEU A 28 -18.04 2.32 -36.65
N ALA A 29 -17.83 2.85 -35.43
CA ALA A 29 -18.34 2.27 -34.19
C ALA A 29 -19.85 2.53 -34.00
N ASN A 30 -20.45 3.47 -34.73
CA ASN A 30 -21.84 3.86 -34.50
C ASN A 30 -22.81 2.67 -34.61
N GLY A 31 -23.53 2.39 -33.52
CA GLY A 31 -24.46 1.28 -33.34
C GLY A 31 -23.81 -0.10 -33.19
N LYS A 32 -22.48 -0.20 -33.09
CA LYS A 32 -21.76 -1.47 -32.94
C LYS A 32 -21.76 -1.94 -31.49
N ALA A 33 -21.84 -3.25 -31.30
CA ALA A 33 -21.75 -3.84 -29.98
C ALA A 33 -20.31 -3.79 -29.43
N TYR A 34 -20.19 -3.68 -28.12
CA TYR A 34 -18.92 -3.82 -27.41
C TYR A 34 -18.99 -4.87 -26.30
N ILE A 35 -17.82 -5.32 -25.86
CA ILE A 35 -17.63 -6.14 -24.66
C ILE A 35 -16.77 -5.35 -23.68
N VAL A 36 -17.12 -5.40 -22.39
CA VAL A 36 -16.34 -4.76 -21.31
C VAL A 36 -15.98 -5.69 -20.17
N SER A 37 -14.81 -5.44 -19.59
CA SER A 37 -14.33 -6.13 -18.38
C SER A 37 -13.55 -5.15 -17.47
N PRO A 38 -13.91 -4.98 -16.19
CA PRO A 38 -15.11 -5.51 -15.55
C PRO A 38 -16.38 -4.88 -16.14
N GLN A 39 -17.51 -5.55 -15.93
CA GLN A 39 -18.83 -4.98 -16.21
C GLN A 39 -19.03 -3.69 -15.41
N GLN A 40 -19.75 -2.74 -16.01
CA GLN A 40 -20.10 -1.47 -15.38
C GLN A 40 -20.80 -1.69 -14.04
N ASN A 41 -20.26 -1.07 -13.00
CA ASN A 41 -20.62 -1.32 -11.61
C ASN A 41 -20.93 -0.04 -10.82
N TYR A 42 -20.94 1.11 -11.50
CA TYR A 42 -21.42 2.36 -10.93
C TYR A 42 -22.95 2.35 -10.86
N THR A 43 -23.52 2.97 -9.82
CA THR A 43 -24.91 2.86 -9.40
C THR A 43 -25.91 2.84 -10.57
N GLN A 44 -26.62 1.73 -10.73
CA GLN A 44 -27.50 1.47 -11.89
C GLN A 44 -28.71 2.42 -12.01
N SER A 45 -29.05 3.17 -10.96
CA SER A 45 -30.11 4.19 -11.03
C SER A 45 -29.70 5.43 -11.84
N VAL A 46 -28.41 5.63 -12.08
CA VAL A 46 -27.83 6.86 -12.67
C VAL A 46 -26.78 6.62 -13.77
N SER A 47 -26.59 5.37 -14.21
CA SER A 47 -25.63 4.95 -15.26
C SER A 47 -26.25 3.84 -16.10
N ALA A 48 -25.68 3.58 -17.29
CA ALA A 48 -26.06 2.44 -18.12
C ALA A 48 -26.00 1.11 -17.32
N PRO A 49 -27.00 0.21 -17.47
CA PRO A 49 -27.06 -1.05 -16.71
C PRO A 49 -25.99 -2.04 -17.18
N ALA A 50 -25.66 -3.05 -16.38
CA ALA A 50 -24.66 -4.09 -16.73
C ALA A 50 -25.01 -4.90 -18.00
N SER A 51 -26.26 -4.87 -18.46
CA SER A 51 -26.67 -5.49 -19.73
C SER A 51 -26.43 -4.60 -20.95
N ASP A 52 -25.92 -3.38 -20.76
CA ASP A 52 -25.67 -2.43 -21.85
C ASP A 52 -24.44 -2.83 -22.67
N THR A 53 -24.62 -2.87 -24.00
CA THR A 53 -23.59 -3.26 -24.96
C THR A 53 -23.42 -2.25 -26.09
N THR A 54 -24.05 -1.08 -26.01
CA THR A 54 -24.07 -0.10 -27.13
C THR A 54 -23.99 1.36 -26.71
N SER A 55 -24.17 1.71 -25.42
CA SER A 55 -24.19 3.13 -25.01
C SER A 55 -22.88 3.85 -25.31
N LEU A 56 -21.72 3.16 -25.26
CA LEU A 56 -20.42 3.73 -25.64
C LEU A 56 -20.26 3.99 -27.14
N THR A 57 -21.19 3.59 -27.98
CA THR A 57 -21.04 3.56 -29.43
C THR A 57 -22.34 3.96 -30.14
N ASP A 58 -23.28 4.61 -29.46
CA ASP A 58 -24.61 4.92 -30.00
C ASP A 58 -24.71 6.33 -30.64
N GLY A 59 -23.59 7.07 -30.63
CA GLY A 59 -23.49 8.42 -31.17
C GLY A 59 -24.12 9.49 -30.27
N LYS A 60 -24.51 9.17 -29.03
CA LYS A 60 -25.17 10.11 -28.12
C LYS A 60 -24.20 10.64 -27.06
N TYR A 61 -23.97 11.94 -27.13
CA TYR A 61 -23.21 12.66 -26.12
C TYR A 61 -24.10 13.05 -24.93
N THR A 62 -23.57 12.88 -23.73
CA THR A 62 -24.26 13.22 -22.48
C THR A 62 -24.35 14.74 -22.33
N VAL A 63 -25.56 15.23 -22.06
CA VAL A 63 -25.81 16.64 -21.70
C VAL A 63 -25.98 16.74 -20.19
N GLY A 64 -25.16 17.58 -19.54
CA GLY A 64 -25.18 17.76 -18.08
C GLY A 64 -24.01 17.08 -17.37
N TYR A 65 -24.26 16.57 -16.16
CA TYR A 65 -23.23 15.96 -15.32
C TYR A 65 -23.11 14.45 -15.59
N PHE A 66 -21.96 14.00 -16.13
CA PHE A 66 -21.72 12.62 -16.57
C PHE A 66 -22.23 11.55 -15.59
N TRP A 67 -21.83 11.61 -14.32
CA TRP A 67 -22.13 10.57 -13.32
C TRP A 67 -23.53 10.65 -12.71
N SER A 68 -24.46 11.38 -13.33
CA SER A 68 -25.88 11.39 -12.99
C SER A 68 -26.80 11.05 -14.16
N GLN A 69 -26.26 10.68 -15.33
CA GLN A 69 -27.03 10.44 -16.55
C GLN A 69 -26.94 8.98 -17.00
N LYS A 70 -28.07 8.41 -17.41
CA LYS A 70 -28.14 7.03 -17.96
C LYS A 70 -27.46 6.86 -19.31
N THR A 71 -27.16 7.97 -20.00
CA THR A 71 -26.38 8.01 -21.26
C THR A 71 -24.88 7.88 -21.01
N THR A 72 -24.43 7.76 -19.76
CA THR A 72 -23.03 7.56 -19.41
C THR A 72 -22.84 6.16 -18.83
N VAL A 73 -21.76 5.50 -19.22
CA VAL A 73 -21.30 4.24 -18.62
C VAL A 73 -20.25 4.56 -17.56
N GLY A 74 -20.46 4.06 -16.34
CA GLY A 74 -19.63 4.34 -15.19
C GLY A 74 -19.04 3.09 -14.54
N TRP A 75 -17.79 3.22 -14.10
CA TRP A 75 -17.11 2.24 -13.25
C TRP A 75 -16.66 2.90 -11.95
N GLN A 76 -16.72 2.12 -10.87
CA GLN A 76 -16.16 2.46 -9.57
C GLN A 76 -15.18 1.38 -9.10
N ARG A 77 -14.05 1.82 -8.56
CA ARG A 77 -12.96 0.98 -8.02
C ARG A 77 -12.42 -0.04 -9.03
N ALA A 78 -12.64 0.18 -10.32
CA ALA A 78 -11.99 -0.57 -11.40
C ALA A 78 -10.56 -0.06 -11.58
N LYS A 79 -9.59 -0.97 -11.66
CA LYS A 79 -8.17 -0.62 -11.87
C LYS A 79 -7.82 -0.46 -13.33
N THR A 80 -8.49 -1.28 -14.14
CA THR A 80 -8.41 -1.29 -15.58
C THR A 80 -9.82 -1.59 -16.09
N VAL A 81 -10.21 -0.94 -17.18
CA VAL A 81 -11.43 -1.24 -17.93
C VAL A 81 -11.02 -1.58 -19.35
N GLU A 82 -11.27 -2.82 -19.72
CA GLU A 82 -11.10 -3.34 -21.06
C GLU A 82 -12.37 -3.12 -21.87
N ILE A 83 -12.22 -2.64 -23.09
CA ILE A 83 -13.33 -2.38 -24.02
C ILE A 83 -12.93 -2.97 -25.38
N ILE A 84 -13.70 -3.93 -25.89
CA ILE A 84 -13.51 -4.50 -27.22
C ILE A 84 -14.71 -4.13 -28.08
N ILE A 85 -14.48 -3.41 -29.17
CA ILE A 85 -15.50 -3.04 -30.15
C ILE A 85 -15.30 -3.90 -31.40
N ASP A 86 -16.36 -4.61 -31.83
CA ASP A 86 -16.38 -5.35 -33.09
C ASP A 86 -17.04 -4.48 -34.17
N LEU A 87 -16.25 -4.04 -35.16
CA LEU A 87 -16.74 -3.26 -36.29
C LEU A 87 -17.48 -4.12 -37.34
N GLU A 88 -17.62 -5.43 -37.09
CA GLU A 88 -18.23 -6.50 -37.91
C GLU A 88 -17.46 -6.87 -39.18
N LYS A 89 -16.69 -5.93 -39.74
CA LYS A 89 -15.77 -6.16 -40.86
C LYS A 89 -14.52 -5.30 -40.72
N GLU A 90 -13.52 -5.58 -41.54
CA GLU A 90 -12.29 -4.78 -41.57
C GLU A 90 -12.52 -3.42 -42.25
N TYR A 91 -11.99 -2.37 -41.63
CA TYR A 91 -11.93 -1.01 -42.16
C TYR A 91 -10.51 -0.46 -42.08
N ASN A 92 -10.24 0.61 -42.82
CA ASN A 92 -9.07 1.45 -42.55
C ASN A 92 -9.43 2.39 -41.40
N ILE A 93 -8.76 2.29 -40.27
CA ILE A 93 -9.03 3.11 -39.09
C ILE A 93 -8.08 4.31 -39.10
N GLY A 94 -8.65 5.52 -39.13
CA GLY A 94 -7.93 6.79 -39.22
C GLY A 94 -7.71 7.46 -37.87
N SER A 95 -8.74 7.49 -37.03
CA SER A 95 -8.65 7.98 -35.64
C SER A 95 -9.56 7.19 -34.70
N ILE A 96 -9.25 7.25 -33.42
CA ILE A 96 -10.10 6.75 -32.34
C ILE A 96 -10.26 7.88 -31.31
N ALA A 97 -11.49 8.13 -30.88
CA ALA A 97 -11.79 9.12 -29.86
C ALA A 97 -12.51 8.51 -28.66
N PHE A 98 -12.27 9.10 -27.49
CA PHE A 98 -12.84 8.69 -26.21
C PHE A 98 -13.36 9.93 -25.48
N ASN A 99 -14.68 10.00 -25.27
CA ASN A 99 -15.30 11.14 -24.60
C ASN A 99 -15.55 10.84 -23.12
N THR A 100 -15.01 11.71 -22.27
CA THR A 100 -14.98 11.50 -20.81
C THR A 100 -15.06 12.82 -20.06
N ALA A 101 -15.12 12.77 -18.74
CA ALA A 101 -15.17 13.95 -17.88
C ALA A 101 -14.23 13.82 -16.68
N ARG A 102 -13.77 14.96 -16.17
CA ARG A 102 -13.14 15.08 -14.86
C ARG A 102 -13.99 15.94 -13.94
N GLY A 103 -13.70 15.90 -12.64
CA GLY A 103 -14.20 16.80 -11.62
C GLY A 103 -13.63 16.41 -10.25
N GLU A 104 -12.51 17.01 -9.88
CA GLU A 104 -11.73 16.59 -8.70
C GLU A 104 -12.48 16.73 -7.38
N GLY A 105 -13.38 17.71 -7.26
CA GLY A 105 -14.23 17.86 -6.07
C GLY A 105 -15.14 16.66 -5.82
N ALA A 106 -15.39 15.83 -6.85
CA ALA A 106 -16.11 14.55 -6.76
C ALA A 106 -15.17 13.34 -6.83
N GLY A 107 -13.85 13.53 -6.84
CA GLY A 107 -12.86 12.46 -6.97
C GLY A 107 -12.80 11.81 -8.36
N VAL A 108 -13.33 12.48 -9.39
CA VAL A 108 -13.31 11.99 -10.79
C VAL A 108 -12.18 12.68 -11.54
N TYR A 109 -11.34 11.89 -12.21
CA TYR A 109 -10.19 12.37 -12.96
C TYR A 109 -10.29 11.85 -14.40
N TYR A 110 -9.63 12.54 -15.33
CA TYR A 110 -9.39 11.92 -16.63
C TYR A 110 -8.56 10.64 -16.49
N PRO A 111 -8.72 9.67 -17.41
CA PRO A 111 -7.92 8.45 -17.40
C PRO A 111 -6.42 8.75 -17.40
N ALA A 112 -5.65 7.92 -16.69
CA ALA A 112 -4.19 7.98 -16.72
C ALA A 112 -3.66 7.48 -18.07
N HIS A 113 -4.26 6.40 -18.58
CA HIS A 113 -3.95 5.81 -19.88
C HIS A 113 -5.22 5.32 -20.57
N ILE A 114 -5.24 5.40 -21.89
CA ILE A 114 -6.21 4.74 -22.78
C ILE A 114 -5.39 4.09 -23.90
N ALA A 115 -4.81 2.92 -23.62
CA ALA A 115 -4.00 2.20 -24.60
C ALA A 115 -4.91 1.61 -25.68
N ALA A 116 -4.71 2.04 -26.93
CA ALA A 116 -5.52 1.63 -28.07
C ALA A 116 -4.78 0.60 -28.93
N PHE A 117 -5.50 -0.46 -29.28
CA PHE A 117 -5.03 -1.53 -30.14
C PHE A 117 -6.03 -1.80 -31.26
N VAL A 118 -5.52 -2.12 -32.45
CA VAL A 118 -6.31 -2.42 -33.64
C VAL A 118 -5.86 -3.76 -34.22
N GLY A 119 -6.80 -4.63 -34.60
CA GLY A 119 -6.47 -5.92 -35.20
C GLY A 119 -7.60 -6.50 -36.05
N THR A 120 -7.27 -7.56 -36.79
CA THR A 120 -8.25 -8.33 -37.59
C THR A 120 -9.02 -9.35 -36.77
N ASP A 121 -8.45 -9.76 -35.63
CA ASP A 121 -9.02 -10.67 -34.63
C ASP A 121 -8.41 -10.37 -33.24
N HIS A 122 -8.70 -11.20 -32.24
CA HIS A 122 -8.24 -11.04 -30.86
C HIS A 122 -6.80 -11.54 -30.62
N GLU A 123 -6.16 -12.15 -31.61
CA GLU A 123 -4.80 -12.71 -31.55
C GLU A 123 -3.77 -11.87 -32.33
N HIS A 124 -4.24 -10.98 -33.20
CA HIS A 124 -3.40 -10.16 -34.09
C HIS A 124 -3.68 -8.67 -33.93
N LEU A 125 -3.53 -8.17 -32.70
CA LEU A 125 -3.64 -6.76 -32.34
C LEU A 125 -2.29 -6.02 -32.49
N LEU A 126 -2.38 -4.75 -32.87
CA LEU A 126 -1.27 -3.81 -32.96
C LEU A 126 -1.56 -2.62 -32.04
N TYR A 127 -0.62 -2.26 -31.18
CA TYR A 127 -0.70 -1.02 -30.41
C TYR A 127 -0.59 0.20 -31.35
N VAL A 128 -1.56 1.10 -31.31
CA VAL A 128 -1.64 2.27 -32.20
C VAL A 128 -1.42 3.59 -31.48
N GLY A 129 -1.42 3.60 -30.15
CA GLY A 129 -1.14 4.78 -29.33
C GLY A 129 -1.92 4.81 -28.02
N ASP A 130 -1.67 5.84 -27.21
CA ASP A 130 -2.43 6.12 -25.99
C ASP A 130 -3.25 7.40 -26.18
N ILE A 131 -4.58 7.25 -26.17
CA ILE A 131 -5.52 8.34 -26.42
C ILE A 131 -5.44 9.41 -25.31
N ALA A 132 -5.04 9.04 -24.09
CA ALA A 132 -4.96 9.95 -22.95
C ALA A 132 -3.70 10.83 -22.95
N ILE A 133 -2.69 10.53 -23.78
CA ILE A 133 -1.47 11.36 -23.92
C ILE A 133 -1.83 12.63 -24.68
N ASN A 134 -2.23 13.64 -23.92
CA ASN A 134 -2.63 14.95 -24.43
C ASN A 134 -2.24 16.04 -23.42
N SER A 135 -1.72 17.18 -23.87
CA SER A 135 -1.33 18.29 -23.00
C SER A 135 -2.47 18.86 -22.17
N GLU A 136 -3.72 18.67 -22.61
CA GLU A 136 -4.93 19.09 -21.90
C GLU A 136 -5.44 18.06 -20.88
N ASN A 137 -4.81 16.89 -20.75
CA ASN A 137 -5.07 15.93 -19.69
C ASN A 137 -4.50 16.45 -18.35
N GLN A 138 -5.12 17.50 -17.84
CA GLN A 138 -4.72 18.23 -16.64
C GLN A 138 -5.74 18.04 -15.52
N PRO A 139 -5.33 18.14 -14.24
CA PRO A 139 -6.25 18.22 -13.12
C PRO A 139 -7.17 19.47 -13.21
N GLY A 140 -8.30 19.45 -12.53
CA GLY A 140 -9.15 20.64 -12.40
C GLY A 140 -10.63 20.40 -12.12
N SER A 141 -11.39 21.51 -12.22
CA SER A 141 -12.85 21.52 -12.05
C SER A 141 -13.56 20.69 -13.14
N TYR A 142 -14.87 20.53 -12.97
CA TYR A 142 -15.70 19.76 -13.90
C TYR A 142 -15.48 20.20 -15.36
N GLN A 143 -15.09 19.25 -16.20
CA GLN A 143 -14.93 19.47 -17.64
C GLN A 143 -15.10 18.16 -18.40
N ILE A 144 -15.93 18.20 -19.43
CA ILE A 144 -16.05 17.13 -20.44
C ILE A 144 -14.97 17.34 -21.49
N LYS A 145 -14.31 16.27 -21.90
CA LYS A 145 -13.26 16.28 -22.92
C LYS A 145 -13.36 15.03 -23.79
N ARG A 146 -13.38 15.28 -25.10
CA ARG A 146 -13.12 14.29 -26.13
C ARG A 146 -11.61 14.23 -26.37
N PHE A 147 -10.99 13.12 -26.00
CA PHE A 147 -9.62 12.81 -26.37
C PHE A 147 -9.61 12.06 -27.70
N GLU A 148 -8.60 12.31 -28.54
CA GLU A 148 -8.53 11.71 -29.87
C GLU A 148 -7.09 11.35 -30.24
N LEU A 149 -6.92 10.12 -30.72
CA LEU A 149 -5.70 9.61 -31.33
C LEU A 149 -5.88 9.61 -32.85
N ASN A 150 -5.13 10.46 -33.53
CA ASN A 150 -5.18 10.64 -34.98
C ASN A 150 -4.02 9.94 -35.69
N GLY A 151 -4.17 9.74 -37.01
CA GLY A 151 -3.07 9.26 -37.86
C GLY A 151 -2.76 7.77 -37.67
N ILE A 152 -3.75 6.98 -37.26
CA ILE A 152 -3.59 5.54 -37.00
C ILE A 152 -3.24 4.82 -38.30
N GLY A 153 -4.09 4.93 -39.33
CA GLY A 153 -3.83 4.37 -40.66
C GLY A 153 -3.60 2.86 -40.64
N ILE A 154 -4.31 2.11 -39.79
CA ILE A 154 -4.20 0.64 -39.68
C ILE A 154 -5.49 0.00 -40.18
N ARG A 155 -5.38 -1.11 -40.91
CA ARG A 155 -6.53 -1.91 -41.30
C ARG A 155 -6.89 -2.92 -40.19
N GLY A 156 -8.14 -2.91 -39.73
CA GLY A 156 -8.60 -3.80 -38.67
C GLY A 156 -10.13 -3.88 -38.54
N ARG A 157 -10.60 -4.92 -37.85
CA ARG A 157 -12.02 -5.15 -37.50
C ARG A 157 -12.29 -4.86 -36.03
N TYR A 158 -11.33 -5.14 -35.16
CA TYR A 158 -11.48 -5.00 -33.72
C TYR A 158 -10.68 -3.80 -33.22
N VAL A 159 -11.31 -3.02 -32.34
CA VAL A 159 -10.65 -2.00 -31.54
C VAL A 159 -10.68 -2.46 -30.09
N PHE A 160 -9.50 -2.67 -29.51
CA PHE A 160 -9.33 -3.00 -28.11
C PHE A 160 -8.76 -1.78 -27.37
N LEU A 161 -9.47 -1.29 -26.37
CA LEU A 161 -9.02 -0.23 -25.48
C LEU A 161 -8.80 -0.80 -24.09
N GLU A 162 -7.64 -0.51 -23.53
CA GLU A 162 -7.33 -0.79 -22.13
C GLU A 162 -7.19 0.54 -21.39
N VAL A 163 -8.21 0.87 -20.61
CA VAL A 163 -8.34 2.15 -19.92
C VAL A 163 -7.88 2.00 -18.48
N VAL A 164 -6.92 2.82 -18.06
CA VAL A 164 -6.44 2.88 -16.67
C VAL A 164 -6.98 4.14 -16.01
N PRO A 165 -7.97 4.03 -15.09
CA PRO A 165 -8.47 5.19 -14.35
C PRO A 165 -7.38 5.77 -13.45
N LYS A 166 -7.33 7.10 -13.34
CA LYS A 166 -6.40 7.77 -12.40
C LYS A 166 -6.92 7.78 -10.95
N GLY A 167 -8.23 7.65 -10.76
CA GLY A 167 -8.88 7.65 -9.44
C GLY A 167 -9.85 6.49 -9.27
N LEU A 168 -10.78 6.63 -8.32
CA LEU A 168 -11.76 5.58 -8.01
C LEU A 168 -12.87 5.44 -9.06
N TYR A 169 -12.96 6.34 -10.04
CA TYR A 169 -14.05 6.37 -10.99
C TYR A 169 -13.55 6.52 -12.43
N LEU A 170 -14.29 5.93 -13.36
CA LEU A 170 -14.17 6.14 -14.79
C LEU A 170 -15.56 6.34 -15.38
N PHE A 171 -15.70 7.31 -16.27
CA PHE A 171 -16.93 7.54 -17.01
C PHE A 171 -16.64 7.74 -18.49
N CYS A 172 -17.48 7.17 -19.34
CA CYS A 172 -17.45 7.35 -20.78
C CYS A 172 -18.88 7.34 -21.29
N ASP A 173 -19.21 8.25 -22.19
CA ASP A 173 -20.49 8.26 -22.90
C ASP A 173 -20.33 7.83 -24.35
N GLU A 174 -19.23 8.20 -25.03
CA GLU A 174 -19.04 7.85 -26.45
C GLU A 174 -17.58 7.52 -26.80
N ILE A 175 -17.42 6.49 -27.63
CA ILE A 175 -16.18 6.05 -28.27
C ILE A 175 -16.41 6.03 -29.78
N GLU A 176 -15.65 6.84 -30.50
CA GLU A 176 -15.77 6.95 -31.95
C GLU A 176 -14.56 6.30 -32.62
N VAL A 177 -14.82 5.58 -33.70
CA VAL A 177 -13.77 5.00 -34.56
C VAL A 177 -13.97 5.58 -35.96
N ILE A 178 -13.10 6.48 -36.39
CA ILE A 178 -13.29 7.21 -37.63
C ILE A 178 -12.54 6.52 -38.77
N GLU A 179 -13.20 6.36 -39.91
CA GLU A 179 -12.61 5.75 -41.11
C GLU A 179 -11.42 6.58 -41.63
N GLY A 180 -10.35 5.91 -42.05
CA GLY A 180 -9.16 6.50 -42.64
C GLY A 180 -9.17 6.40 -44.17
N SER A 181 -8.51 7.36 -44.83
CA SER A 181 -8.40 7.37 -46.30
C SER A 181 -7.52 6.25 -46.87
N SER A 182 -6.61 5.69 -46.06
CA SER A 182 -5.72 4.59 -46.45
C SER A 182 -5.21 3.86 -45.21
N GLY A 183 -5.14 2.53 -45.26
CA GLY A 183 -4.55 1.70 -44.21
C GLY A 183 -3.21 1.11 -44.66
N SER A 184 -2.23 1.11 -43.77
CA SER A 184 -1.00 0.34 -43.96
C SER A 184 -1.33 -1.16 -43.93
N GLY A 185 -0.52 -1.97 -44.63
CA GLY A 185 -0.61 -3.43 -44.58
C GLY A 185 0.02 -4.07 -43.34
N GLN A 186 0.35 -3.26 -42.32
CA GLN A 186 0.97 -3.73 -41.10
C GLN A 186 -0.03 -4.60 -40.33
N LYS A 187 0.42 -5.79 -39.91
CA LYS A 187 -0.39 -6.72 -39.14
C LYS A 187 0.02 -6.69 -37.67
N GLY A 188 -0.97 -6.79 -36.79
CA GLY A 188 -0.75 -6.99 -35.37
C GLY A 188 -0.16 -8.36 -35.06
N THR A 189 0.52 -8.46 -33.92
CA THR A 189 1.17 -9.68 -33.45
C THR A 189 0.86 -9.98 -31.99
N LEU A 190 0.05 -9.13 -31.35
CA LEU A 190 -0.29 -9.24 -29.94
C LEU A 190 -1.66 -9.91 -29.80
N SER A 191 -1.78 -10.90 -28.94
CA SER A 191 -3.08 -11.28 -28.41
C SER A 191 -3.61 -10.24 -27.43
N VAL A 192 -4.87 -10.38 -27.00
CA VAL A 192 -5.43 -9.57 -25.90
C VAL A 192 -4.58 -9.69 -24.62
N ASP A 193 -4.11 -10.89 -24.28
CA ASP A 193 -3.25 -11.11 -23.10
C ASP A 193 -1.88 -10.43 -23.22
N GLN A 194 -1.29 -10.46 -24.42
CA GLN A 194 -0.04 -9.75 -24.69
C GLN A 194 -0.24 -8.24 -24.70
N SER A 195 -1.42 -7.77 -25.14
CA SER A 195 -1.80 -6.35 -25.11
C SER A 195 -1.95 -5.84 -23.66
N ARG A 196 -2.56 -6.64 -22.77
CA ARG A 196 -2.59 -6.38 -21.30
C ARG A 196 -1.19 -6.19 -20.73
N THR A 197 -0.32 -7.15 -21.03
CA THR A 197 1.09 -7.10 -20.59
C THR A 197 1.81 -5.86 -21.12
N PHE A 198 1.52 -5.45 -22.36
CA PHE A 198 2.08 -4.25 -22.98
C PHE A 198 1.58 -2.97 -22.30
N THR A 199 0.30 -2.87 -21.97
CA THR A 199 -0.27 -1.73 -21.23
C THR A 199 0.32 -1.63 -19.81
N ASP A 200 0.52 -2.76 -19.12
CA ASP A 200 1.21 -2.79 -17.83
C ASP A 200 2.64 -2.22 -17.93
N GLN A 201 3.36 -2.50 -19.02
CA GLN A 201 4.68 -1.90 -19.28
C GLN A 201 4.60 -0.38 -19.48
N ILE A 202 3.63 0.12 -20.26
CA ILE A 202 3.39 1.56 -20.43
C ILE A 202 3.11 2.22 -19.08
N ARG A 203 2.21 1.64 -18.28
CA ARG A 203 1.89 2.13 -16.94
C ARG A 203 3.14 2.19 -16.06
N ARG A 204 3.94 1.12 -16.07
CA ARG A 204 5.19 1.07 -15.30
C ARG A 204 6.16 2.17 -15.73
N ILE A 205 6.32 2.42 -17.03
CA ILE A 205 7.16 3.51 -17.53
C ILE A 205 6.63 4.88 -17.06
N GLY A 206 5.31 5.08 -17.06
CA GLY A 206 4.69 6.30 -16.52
C GLY A 206 5.04 6.53 -15.05
N ILE A 207 4.94 5.48 -14.22
CA ILE A 207 5.33 5.48 -12.81
C ILE A 207 6.82 5.84 -12.66
N GLU A 208 7.71 5.23 -13.45
CA GLU A 208 9.14 5.56 -13.41
C GLU A 208 9.39 7.02 -13.77
N LYS A 209 8.70 7.56 -14.79
CA LYS A 209 8.83 8.98 -15.17
C LYS A 209 8.47 9.90 -14.02
N GLU A 210 7.37 9.63 -13.33
CA GLU A 210 6.92 10.45 -12.19
C GLU A 210 7.88 10.32 -10.99
N LEU A 211 8.32 9.11 -10.65
CA LEU A 211 9.30 8.87 -9.59
C LEU A 211 10.63 9.61 -9.85
N GLN A 212 11.16 9.52 -11.09
CA GLN A 212 12.40 10.21 -11.45
C GLN A 212 12.24 11.74 -11.45
N ASN A 213 11.09 12.26 -11.92
CA ASN A 213 10.78 13.68 -11.84
C ASN A 213 10.73 14.17 -10.39
N GLY A 214 10.11 13.40 -9.49
CA GLY A 214 10.11 13.69 -8.06
C GLY A 214 11.51 13.71 -7.45
N GLN A 215 12.38 12.78 -7.84
CA GLN A 215 13.78 12.76 -7.38
C GLN A 215 14.57 13.97 -7.85
N ILE A 216 14.51 14.33 -9.14
CA ILE A 216 15.26 15.48 -9.67
C ILE A 216 14.72 16.81 -9.12
N ASP A 217 13.41 16.93 -8.91
CA ASP A 217 12.82 18.14 -8.31
C ASP A 217 13.22 18.29 -6.83
N ASN A 218 13.29 17.18 -6.08
CA ASN A 218 13.79 17.19 -4.72
C ASN A 218 15.29 17.55 -4.68
N LEU A 219 16.10 16.95 -5.57
CA LEU A 219 17.51 17.30 -5.69
C LEU A 219 17.69 18.79 -6.00
N ASN A 220 16.94 19.33 -6.97
CA ASN A 220 16.98 20.75 -7.35
C ASN A 220 16.70 21.69 -6.16
N LYS A 221 15.73 21.34 -5.30
CA LYS A 221 15.45 22.08 -4.05
C LYS A 221 16.60 22.07 -3.05
N THR A 222 17.47 21.05 -3.09
CA THR A 222 18.59 20.91 -2.14
C THR A 222 19.91 21.52 -2.63
N ILE A 223 20.04 21.81 -3.92
CA ILE A 223 21.28 22.26 -4.56
C ILE A 223 21.22 23.71 -5.06
N VAL A 224 20.33 24.54 -4.51
CA VAL A 224 20.01 25.90 -4.99
C VAL A 224 21.25 26.80 -5.17
N ASP A 225 22.30 26.56 -4.40
CA ASP A 225 23.55 27.33 -4.44
C ASP A 225 24.52 26.92 -5.57
N VAL A 226 24.16 25.92 -6.40
CA VAL A 226 25.01 25.41 -7.49
C VAL A 226 24.26 25.53 -8.84
N PRO A 227 24.75 26.33 -9.80
CA PRO A 227 24.07 26.54 -11.08
C PRO A 227 24.22 25.33 -12.02
N GLU A 228 23.22 24.43 -12.01
CA GLU A 228 23.21 23.17 -12.77
C GLU A 228 21.97 23.05 -13.70
N GLU A 229 21.41 24.18 -14.13
CA GLU A 229 20.15 24.22 -14.90
C GLU A 229 20.20 23.39 -16.20
N GLU A 230 21.32 23.41 -16.93
CA GLU A 230 21.45 22.61 -18.15
C GLU A 230 21.49 21.11 -17.86
N HIS A 231 22.16 20.70 -16.78
CA HIS A 231 22.22 19.29 -16.39
C HIS A 231 20.85 18.79 -15.96
N ILE A 232 20.10 19.59 -15.19
CA ILE A 232 18.72 19.29 -14.81
C ILE A 232 17.83 19.19 -16.06
N ARG A 233 17.94 20.13 -17.02
CA ARG A 233 17.19 20.07 -18.29
C ARG A 233 17.54 18.84 -19.11
N LYS A 234 18.81 18.43 -19.14
CA LYS A 234 19.25 17.18 -19.78
C LYS A 234 18.57 15.97 -19.13
N ILE A 235 18.60 15.86 -17.80
CA ILE A 235 17.97 14.76 -17.05
C ILE A 235 16.45 14.74 -17.30
N LYS A 236 15.76 15.88 -17.25
CA LYS A 236 14.32 15.96 -17.54
C LYS A 236 13.98 15.51 -18.97
N ARG A 237 14.82 15.82 -19.96
CA ARG A 237 14.67 15.29 -21.33
C ARG A 237 14.84 13.77 -21.39
N GLN A 238 15.82 13.21 -20.68
CA GLN A 238 16.02 11.75 -20.60
C GLN A 238 14.80 11.06 -19.97
N ILE A 239 14.28 11.61 -18.88
CA ILE A 239 13.06 11.12 -18.22
C ILE A 239 11.88 11.12 -19.21
N ALA A 240 11.65 12.23 -19.91
CA ALA A 240 10.57 12.32 -20.89
C ALA A 240 10.70 11.25 -22.00
N SER A 241 11.94 10.93 -22.39
CA SER A 241 12.24 9.96 -23.45
C SER A 241 12.24 8.49 -23.04
N LEU A 242 12.08 8.15 -21.76
CA LEU A 242 12.07 6.74 -21.29
C LEU A 242 11.07 5.90 -22.09
N GLN A 243 11.56 4.75 -22.60
CA GLN A 243 10.78 3.75 -23.34
C GLN A 243 10.74 2.40 -22.61
N THR A 244 11.68 2.14 -21.72
CA THR A 244 11.75 0.91 -20.94
C THR A 244 12.18 1.19 -19.50
N THR A 245 11.91 0.25 -18.59
CA THR A 245 12.42 0.32 -17.20
C THR A 245 13.94 0.20 -17.11
N ASN A 246 14.61 -0.35 -18.13
CA ASN A 246 16.07 -0.42 -18.17
C ASN A 246 16.71 0.95 -18.39
N ASP A 247 16.01 1.85 -19.09
CA ASP A 247 16.48 3.22 -19.38
C ASP A 247 16.64 4.05 -18.08
N VAL A 248 15.89 3.71 -17.03
CA VAL A 248 15.91 4.37 -15.72
C VAL A 248 17.31 4.36 -15.10
N LYS A 249 18.10 3.29 -15.32
CA LYS A 249 19.45 3.18 -14.78
C LYS A 249 20.37 4.31 -15.24
N ALA A 250 20.21 4.77 -16.49
CA ALA A 250 21.00 5.87 -17.03
C ALA A 250 20.59 7.21 -16.41
N VAL A 251 19.28 7.44 -16.21
CA VAL A 251 18.76 8.63 -15.52
C VAL A 251 19.26 8.68 -14.08
N GLU A 252 19.17 7.57 -13.35
CA GLU A 252 19.70 7.48 -11.97
C GLU A 252 21.21 7.77 -11.91
N ALA A 253 21.97 7.26 -12.88
CA ALA A 253 23.42 7.50 -12.94
C ALA A 253 23.74 8.99 -13.17
N ASP A 254 23.03 9.67 -14.09
CA ASP A 254 23.20 11.10 -14.35
C ASP A 254 22.77 11.94 -13.14
N MET A 255 21.65 11.58 -12.46
CA MET A 255 21.24 12.25 -11.22
C MET A 255 22.28 12.10 -10.09
N LEU A 256 22.84 10.89 -9.92
CA LEU A 256 23.87 10.63 -8.93
C LEU A 256 25.19 11.36 -9.26
N ALA A 257 25.54 11.48 -10.54
CA ALA A 257 26.69 12.26 -10.98
C ALA A 257 26.51 13.75 -10.68
N LEU A 258 25.35 14.33 -10.98
CA LEU A 258 24.99 15.70 -10.60
C LEU A 258 25.09 15.89 -9.08
N ARG A 259 24.48 14.98 -8.31
CA ARG A 259 24.55 15.02 -6.83
C ARG A 259 26.00 14.93 -6.34
N CYS A 260 26.82 14.05 -6.91
CA CYS A 260 28.23 13.90 -6.55
C CYS A 260 29.03 15.19 -6.78
N ALA A 261 28.84 15.85 -7.93
CA ALA A 261 29.50 17.11 -8.25
C ALA A 261 29.18 18.20 -7.21
N VAL A 262 27.89 18.35 -6.87
CA VAL A 262 27.43 19.32 -5.86
C VAL A 262 28.01 19.00 -4.47
N LEU A 263 27.99 17.73 -4.06
CA LEU A 263 28.55 17.33 -2.77
C LEU A 263 30.05 17.62 -2.66
N ARG A 264 30.81 17.38 -3.73
CA ARG A 264 32.25 17.66 -3.75
C ARG A 264 32.56 19.14 -3.71
N ALA A 265 31.76 19.97 -4.37
CA ALA A 265 31.90 21.42 -4.31
C ALA A 265 31.66 21.94 -2.89
N ARG A 266 30.68 21.37 -2.18
CA ARG A 266 30.31 21.79 -0.82
C ARG A 266 31.21 21.24 0.28
N PHE A 267 31.77 20.04 0.11
CA PHE A 267 32.64 19.38 1.07
C PHE A 267 34.00 19.03 0.44
N PRO A 268 34.80 20.04 0.06
CA PRO A 268 36.07 19.82 -0.65
C PRO A 268 37.02 18.96 0.19
N GLY A 269 37.67 17.99 -0.46
CA GLY A 269 38.61 17.06 0.19
C GLY A 269 37.97 15.90 0.94
N ASN A 270 36.64 15.90 1.13
CA ASN A 270 35.92 14.77 1.70
C ASN A 270 35.54 13.75 0.60
N GLU A 271 35.87 12.49 0.82
CA GLU A 271 35.48 11.39 -0.07
C GLU A 271 34.35 10.52 0.52
N LEU A 272 34.09 10.64 1.83
CA LEU A 272 33.07 9.89 2.56
C LEU A 272 32.56 10.77 3.71
N MET A 273 31.23 10.88 3.84
CA MET A 273 30.59 11.52 4.98
C MET A 273 29.74 10.53 5.75
N ILE A 274 29.74 10.69 7.07
CA ILE A 274 28.95 9.88 8.00
C ILE A 274 28.25 10.83 8.98
N GLN A 275 26.94 10.67 9.14
CA GLN A 275 26.13 11.45 10.09
C GLN A 275 25.16 10.53 10.84
N THR A 276 24.89 10.84 12.10
CA THR A 276 23.76 10.23 12.83
C THR A 276 22.44 10.76 12.28
N ILE A 277 21.40 9.94 12.30
CA ILE A 277 20.04 10.37 11.98
C ILE A 277 19.05 9.69 12.93
N ASN A 278 17.92 10.35 13.20
CA ASN A 278 16.84 9.69 13.92
C ASN A 278 16.38 8.46 13.11
N PRO A 279 16.32 7.26 13.71
CA PRO A 279 15.97 6.02 13.01
C PRO A 279 14.59 6.06 12.36
N TRP A 280 13.68 6.89 12.87
CA TRP A 280 12.29 7.00 12.44
C TRP A 280 12.05 8.14 11.45
N ALA A 281 13.09 8.89 11.07
CA ALA A 281 12.97 9.98 10.11
C ALA A 281 12.50 9.48 8.73
N GLN A 282 11.75 10.32 8.03
CA GLN A 282 11.53 10.16 6.60
C GLN A 282 12.84 10.49 5.89
N ILE A 283 13.37 9.51 5.16
CA ILE A 283 14.69 9.60 4.51
C ILE A 283 14.47 9.31 3.03
N THR A 284 14.94 10.24 2.19
CA THR A 284 14.92 10.10 0.73
C THR A 284 16.31 9.75 0.20
N PRO A 285 16.43 9.18 -1.02
CA PRO A 285 17.73 8.88 -1.63
C PRO A 285 18.67 10.08 -1.71
N ASN A 286 18.09 11.27 -1.88
CA ASN A 286 18.82 12.51 -2.08
C ASN A 286 19.15 13.27 -0.79
N ILE A 287 18.96 12.65 0.39
CA ILE A 287 19.28 13.27 1.68
C ILE A 287 20.67 13.91 1.68
N PHE A 288 20.72 15.21 1.94
CA PHE A 288 21.97 15.95 1.90
C PHE A 288 22.75 15.71 3.21
N PRO A 289 24.03 15.33 3.15
CA PRO A 289 24.83 15.15 4.34
C PRO A 289 25.13 16.52 4.97
N VAL A 290 25.19 16.54 6.30
CA VAL A 290 25.59 17.67 7.13
C VAL A 290 26.78 17.25 7.97
N GLU A 291 27.73 18.16 8.20
CA GLU A 291 28.83 17.89 9.13
C GLU A 291 28.27 17.90 10.57
N VAL A 292 28.24 16.71 11.19
CA VAL A 292 27.82 16.55 12.59
C VAL A 292 28.97 15.95 13.37
N ALA A 293 29.41 16.67 14.41
CA ALA A 293 30.37 16.19 15.39
C ALA A 293 29.83 16.49 16.81
N PRO A 294 30.01 15.57 17.78
CA PRO A 294 30.68 14.28 17.68
C PRO A 294 29.80 13.16 17.09
N LEU A 295 30.42 12.21 16.38
CA LEU A 295 29.76 11.02 15.84
C LEU A 295 29.85 9.88 16.86
N ALA A 296 28.75 9.60 17.57
CA ALA A 296 28.62 8.54 18.58
C ALA A 296 27.18 8.01 18.61
N LEU A 297 27.00 6.74 19.03
CA LEU A 297 25.67 6.16 19.27
C LEU A 297 25.50 5.84 20.76
N SER A 298 24.31 6.07 21.31
CA SER A 298 24.03 5.90 22.74
C SER A 298 22.65 5.29 22.98
N PHE A 299 22.62 4.07 23.51
CA PHE A 299 21.40 3.31 23.74
C PHE A 299 21.03 3.28 25.22
N MET A 300 19.73 3.30 25.52
CA MET A 300 19.21 3.12 26.88
C MET A 300 17.89 2.36 26.85
N LEU A 301 17.91 1.14 27.39
CA LEU A 301 16.83 0.17 27.28
C LEU A 301 16.63 -0.62 28.58
N PRO A 302 15.42 -1.19 28.82
CA PRO A 302 15.23 -2.16 29.89
C PRO A 302 15.92 -3.49 29.56
N LYS A 303 16.18 -4.30 30.58
CA LYS A 303 16.57 -5.71 30.39
C LYS A 303 15.43 -6.46 29.70
N GLY A 304 15.76 -7.23 28.67
CA GLY A 304 14.84 -7.95 27.79
C GLY A 304 14.26 -7.12 26.64
N GLY A 305 14.45 -5.80 26.62
CA GLY A 305 13.88 -4.90 25.60
C GLY A 305 14.86 -4.52 24.49
N TYR A 306 14.38 -3.66 23.58
CA TYR A 306 15.11 -3.20 22.41
C TYR A 306 15.27 -1.67 22.37
N ASP A 307 16.28 -1.22 21.62
CA ASP A 307 16.49 0.17 21.23
C ASP A 307 17.17 0.21 19.84
N SER A 308 17.07 1.34 19.15
CA SER A 308 17.54 1.49 17.78
C SER A 308 18.15 2.86 17.52
N GLN A 309 19.24 2.89 16.74
CA GLN A 309 19.83 4.11 16.20
C GLN A 309 20.23 3.92 14.75
N ALA A 310 20.41 5.04 14.03
CA ALA A 310 20.79 4.99 12.64
C ALA A 310 21.81 6.06 12.26
N LEU A 311 22.53 5.78 11.18
CA LEU A 311 23.48 6.70 10.56
C LEU A 311 23.40 6.60 9.05
N ILE A 312 23.77 7.67 8.36
CA ILE A 312 23.86 7.69 6.90
C ILE A 312 25.32 7.73 6.50
N VAL A 313 25.68 6.90 5.53
CA VAL A 313 26.98 6.91 4.86
C VAL A 313 26.79 7.43 3.45
N THR A 314 27.49 8.49 3.08
CA THR A 314 27.42 9.10 1.73
C THR A 314 28.78 9.05 1.05
N ASN A 315 28.81 8.53 -0.19
CA ASN A 315 30.01 8.53 -1.02
C ASN A 315 30.12 9.85 -1.78
N LEU A 316 31.18 10.62 -1.51
CA LEU A 316 31.44 11.89 -2.19
C LEU A 316 32.48 11.73 -3.30
N SER A 317 33.12 10.57 -3.43
CA SER A 317 34.11 10.35 -4.47
C SER A 317 33.47 10.09 -5.84
N GLU A 318 34.19 10.42 -6.91
CA GLU A 318 33.77 10.15 -8.31
C GLU A 318 33.79 8.66 -8.67
N LYS A 319 34.18 7.79 -7.75
CA LYS A 319 34.27 6.35 -7.98
C LYS A 319 33.31 5.62 -7.07
N SER A 320 32.79 4.49 -7.53
CA SER A 320 32.05 3.59 -6.65
C SER A 320 32.98 3.09 -5.54
N ARG A 321 32.53 3.17 -4.28
CA ARG A 321 33.31 2.77 -3.11
C ARG A 321 32.68 1.59 -2.42
N GLY A 322 33.55 0.67 -2.00
CA GLY A 322 33.21 -0.39 -1.07
C GLY A 322 33.20 0.09 0.35
N ILE A 323 32.06 -0.09 1.03
CA ILE A 323 31.91 0.24 2.44
C ILE A 323 31.74 -1.05 3.22
N SER A 324 32.70 -1.36 4.08
CA SER A 324 32.58 -2.43 5.06
C SER A 324 32.12 -1.84 6.38
N VAL A 325 31.08 -2.42 6.97
CA VAL A 325 30.52 -2.02 8.26
C VAL A 325 30.61 -3.22 9.18
N SER A 326 31.19 -3.02 10.37
CA SER A 326 31.44 -4.11 11.31
C SER A 326 31.41 -3.61 12.75
N LEU A 327 30.96 -4.45 13.66
CA LEU A 327 31.07 -4.25 15.10
C LEU A 327 32.33 -4.95 15.64
N ASP A 328 32.89 -4.47 16.74
CA ASP A 328 33.78 -5.29 17.55
C ASP A 328 33.01 -6.43 18.24
N LYS A 329 33.76 -7.39 18.79
CA LYS A 329 33.18 -8.59 19.42
C LYS A 329 32.27 -8.18 20.58
N SER A 330 31.00 -8.59 20.54
CA SER A 330 30.00 -8.24 21.56
C SER A 330 30.37 -8.77 22.96
N PRO A 331 30.38 -7.92 24.01
CA PRO A 331 30.31 -8.36 25.40
C PRO A 331 29.01 -9.12 25.71
N ALA A 332 29.04 -9.96 26.76
CA ALA A 332 28.01 -10.96 27.06
C ALA A 332 26.60 -10.42 27.45
N GLY A 333 26.43 -9.10 27.59
CA GLY A 333 25.19 -8.51 28.10
C GLY A 333 24.29 -7.78 27.11
N VAL A 334 24.71 -7.66 25.85
CA VAL A 334 23.93 -7.02 24.79
C VAL A 334 24.15 -7.72 23.46
N GLU A 335 23.11 -7.80 22.65
CA GLU A 335 23.16 -8.29 21.28
C GLU A 335 22.95 -7.11 20.33
N LEU A 336 23.82 -6.95 19.35
CA LEU A 336 23.75 -5.86 18.38
C LEU A 336 23.68 -6.45 16.98
N VAL A 337 22.75 -5.94 16.18
CA VAL A 337 22.58 -6.34 14.79
C VAL A 337 22.65 -5.11 13.89
N LEU A 338 23.39 -5.26 12.79
CA LEU A 338 23.59 -4.22 11.78
C LEU A 338 22.76 -4.52 10.53
N TYR A 339 22.08 -3.48 10.04
CA TYR A 339 21.33 -3.54 8.80
C TYR A 339 21.76 -2.42 7.86
N GLN A 340 21.78 -2.72 6.56
CA GLN A 340 21.70 -1.70 5.52
C GLN A 340 20.23 -1.53 5.14
N VAL A 341 19.82 -0.30 4.85
CA VAL A 341 18.42 -0.01 4.52
C VAL A 341 18.35 0.53 3.09
N PRO A 342 17.98 -0.30 2.09
CA PRO A 342 17.77 0.17 0.73
C PRO A 342 16.51 1.02 0.63
N PHE A 343 16.47 1.84 -0.43
CA PHE A 343 15.27 2.59 -0.79
C PHE A 343 14.38 1.75 -1.70
N ILE A 344 13.08 1.77 -1.42
CA ILE A 344 12.05 1.11 -2.24
C ILE A 344 11.06 2.13 -2.77
N LYS A 345 10.37 1.75 -3.84
CA LYS A 345 9.32 2.55 -4.49
C LYS A 345 7.99 2.28 -3.79
N THR A 346 7.23 3.33 -3.56
CA THR A 346 5.93 3.25 -2.87
C THR A 346 4.81 3.82 -3.72
N ALA A 347 3.58 3.36 -3.48
CA ALA A 347 2.38 3.85 -4.14
C ALA A 347 2.05 5.33 -3.84
N ALA A 348 2.75 5.97 -2.89
CA ALA A 348 2.72 7.42 -2.69
C ALA A 348 3.64 8.19 -3.67
N MET A 349 4.18 7.52 -4.69
CA MET A 349 5.09 8.11 -5.70
C MET A 349 6.36 8.70 -5.11
N GLU A 350 6.89 8.03 -4.08
CA GLU A 350 8.14 8.39 -3.41
C GLU A 350 9.03 7.17 -3.13
N TYR A 351 10.27 7.47 -2.72
CA TYR A 351 11.23 6.48 -2.25
C TYR A 351 11.36 6.54 -0.73
N VAL A 352 11.27 5.38 -0.09
CA VAL A 352 11.43 5.25 1.37
C VAL A 352 12.54 4.25 1.68
N ALA A 353 13.40 4.56 2.65
CA ALA A 353 14.37 3.60 3.18
C ALA A 353 13.69 2.72 4.22
N ASP A 354 13.17 1.54 3.92
CA ASP A 354 12.34 0.79 4.91
C ASP A 354 12.85 -0.63 5.27
N PRO A 355 13.25 -1.49 4.30
CA PRO A 355 13.67 -2.87 4.61
C PRO A 355 14.95 -2.91 5.42
N LEU A 356 14.99 -3.71 6.48
CA LEU A 356 16.18 -3.91 7.31
C LEU A 356 16.95 -5.14 6.84
N VAL A 357 17.82 -4.94 5.85
CA VAL A 357 18.62 -6.02 5.24
C VAL A 357 19.90 -6.22 6.06
N PRO A 358 20.16 -7.41 6.64
CA PRO A 358 21.37 -7.65 7.41
C PRO A 358 22.64 -7.30 6.64
N VAL A 359 23.61 -6.68 7.30
CA VAL A 359 24.92 -6.40 6.70
C VAL A 359 25.77 -7.67 6.76
N GLU A 360 26.03 -8.31 5.61
CA GLU A 360 26.88 -9.51 5.59
C GLU A 360 28.38 -9.19 5.76
N LYS A 361 28.94 -8.30 4.92
CA LYS A 361 30.37 -7.89 4.98
C LYS A 361 30.65 -6.49 4.42
N ARG A 362 30.04 -6.15 3.28
CA ARG A 362 30.32 -4.94 2.51
C ARG A 362 29.15 -4.62 1.58
N PHE A 363 28.84 -3.34 1.40
CA PHE A 363 27.99 -2.86 0.31
C PHE A 363 28.73 -1.86 -0.58
N MET A 364 28.22 -1.65 -1.79
CA MET A 364 28.76 -0.69 -2.74
C MET A 364 27.94 0.59 -2.72
N LEU A 365 28.63 1.74 -2.73
CA LEU A 365 28.03 3.05 -2.95
C LEU A 365 28.54 3.64 -4.26
N ARG A 366 27.63 3.96 -5.17
CA ARG A 366 27.92 4.75 -6.38
C ARG A 366 28.36 6.17 -6.02
N PRO A 367 29.02 6.90 -6.94
CA PRO A 367 29.32 8.32 -6.72
C PRO A 367 28.07 9.09 -6.35
N GLY A 368 28.12 9.88 -5.27
CA GLY A 368 26.96 10.65 -4.82
C GLY A 368 25.80 9.80 -4.33
N GLU A 369 26.00 8.55 -3.91
CA GLU A 369 24.95 7.71 -3.29
C GLU A 369 25.01 7.78 -1.76
N SER A 370 23.85 7.77 -1.11
CA SER A 370 23.70 7.64 0.35
C SER A 370 23.08 6.29 0.70
N ARG A 371 23.49 5.71 1.84
CA ARG A 371 22.86 4.51 2.41
C ARG A 371 22.67 4.69 3.91
N LEU A 372 21.50 4.31 4.39
CA LEU A 372 21.22 4.23 5.82
C LEU A 372 21.78 2.91 6.37
N VAL A 373 22.48 3.02 7.49
CA VAL A 373 22.91 1.91 8.34
C VAL A 373 22.11 2.00 9.62
N PHE A 374 21.42 0.92 9.97
CA PHE A 374 20.53 0.83 11.11
C PHE A 374 21.11 -0.16 12.12
N VAL A 375 21.09 0.20 13.40
CA VAL A 375 21.65 -0.59 14.50
C VAL A 375 20.53 -0.88 15.49
N ILE A 376 20.25 -2.16 15.70
CA ILE A 376 19.33 -2.63 16.74
C ILE A 376 20.15 -3.20 17.89
N VAL A 377 19.75 -2.88 19.13
CA VAL A 377 20.34 -3.42 20.34
C VAL A 377 19.28 -4.14 21.17
N HIS A 378 19.58 -5.35 21.61
CA HIS A 378 18.80 -6.12 22.59
C HIS A 378 19.60 -6.23 23.90
N GLY A 379 18.96 -5.92 25.03
CA GLY A 379 19.61 -5.90 26.34
C GLY A 379 19.38 -7.20 27.11
N THR A 380 20.39 -8.07 27.24
CA THR A 380 20.22 -9.35 27.95
C THR A 380 20.67 -9.28 29.41
N GLN A 381 21.62 -8.40 29.74
CA GLN A 381 22.13 -8.20 31.10
C GLN A 381 22.25 -6.70 31.43
N SER A 382 21.77 -6.32 32.62
CA SER A 382 21.86 -4.96 33.13
C SER A 382 23.32 -4.51 33.31
N GLY A 383 23.60 -3.24 33.04
CA GLY A 383 24.95 -2.68 33.09
C GLY A 383 25.22 -1.66 31.98
N THR A 384 26.45 -1.17 31.94
CA THR A 384 26.94 -0.29 30.86
C THR A 384 27.93 -1.06 30.00
N TRP A 385 27.71 -1.03 28.70
CA TRP A 385 28.48 -1.75 27.70
C TRP A 385 29.03 -0.75 26.68
N SER A 386 30.27 -0.98 26.23
CA SER A 386 30.94 -0.14 25.23
C SER A 386 31.33 -0.98 24.02
N HIS A 387 31.05 -0.45 22.83
CA HIS A 387 31.36 -1.08 21.55
C HIS A 387 31.91 -0.06 20.58
N THR A 388 32.46 -0.55 19.48
CA THR A 388 32.96 0.28 18.39
C THR A 388 32.37 -0.20 17.08
N LEU A 389 31.57 0.65 16.45
CA LEU A 389 31.21 0.48 15.06
C LEU A 389 32.36 0.99 14.18
N ARG A 390 32.83 0.13 13.27
CA ARG A 390 33.86 0.47 12.30
C ARG A 390 33.25 0.54 10.91
N ILE A 391 33.38 1.72 10.30
CA ILE A 391 33.06 1.94 8.89
C ILE A 391 34.38 2.08 8.14
N LYS A 392 34.68 1.09 7.30
CA LYS A 392 35.93 0.97 6.55
C LYS A 392 35.70 1.23 5.07
N ARG A 393 36.55 2.06 4.49
CA ARG A 393 36.65 2.34 3.05
C ARG A 393 38.11 2.17 2.64
N GLU A 394 38.41 1.07 1.95
CA GLU A 394 39.79 0.68 1.62
C GLU A 394 40.63 0.70 2.91
N ASP A 395 41.72 1.46 2.99
CA ASP A 395 42.61 1.49 4.16
C ASP A 395 42.16 2.49 5.24
N ARG A 396 41.14 3.31 4.96
CA ARG A 396 40.62 4.30 5.93
C ARG A 396 39.51 3.69 6.78
N VAL A 397 39.63 3.84 8.09
CA VAL A 397 38.64 3.36 9.06
C VAL A 397 38.13 4.55 9.88
N LYS A 398 36.81 4.69 9.95
CA LYS A 398 36.15 5.55 10.93
C LYS A 398 35.62 4.68 12.07
N SER A 399 36.07 4.96 13.28
CA SER A 399 35.56 4.35 14.51
C SER A 399 34.50 5.24 15.14
N ILE A 400 33.35 4.66 15.44
CA ILE A 400 32.20 5.32 16.05
C ILE A 400 31.95 4.63 17.39
N PRO A 401 32.14 5.33 18.52
CA PRO A 401 31.87 4.75 19.83
C PRO A 401 30.36 4.51 19.99
N ILE A 402 30.04 3.35 20.56
CA ILE A 402 28.70 2.96 20.97
C ILE A 402 28.72 2.77 22.48
N THR A 403 27.80 3.42 23.19
CA THR A 403 27.55 3.18 24.61
C THR A 403 26.14 2.66 24.78
N THR A 404 25.98 1.56 25.51
CA THR A 404 24.68 0.95 25.79
C THR A 404 24.48 0.84 27.29
N TYR A 405 23.43 1.45 27.82
CA TYR A 405 22.98 1.25 29.19
C TYR A 405 21.75 0.36 29.23
N VAL A 406 21.89 -0.83 29.80
CA VAL A 406 20.78 -1.74 30.08
C VAL A 406 20.36 -1.54 31.53
N ALA A 407 19.14 -1.03 31.74
CA ALA A 407 18.61 -0.75 33.06
C ALA A 407 18.37 -2.02 33.88
N ASN A 408 18.26 -1.88 35.20
CA ASN A 408 17.83 -2.98 36.10
C ASN A 408 16.33 -3.28 35.96
N THR A 409 15.57 -2.38 35.34
CA THR A 409 14.18 -2.60 34.97
C THR A 409 14.10 -3.71 33.92
N GLU A 410 13.43 -4.82 34.24
CA GLU A 410 13.25 -5.97 33.36
C GLU A 410 11.83 -6.01 32.80
N LEU A 411 11.70 -6.16 31.48
CA LEU A 411 10.41 -6.37 30.84
C LEU A 411 9.88 -7.77 31.20
N PRO A 412 8.57 -7.90 31.49
CA PRO A 412 7.98 -9.22 31.70
C PRO A 412 8.00 -10.02 30.40
N LYS A 413 8.08 -11.35 30.51
CA LYS A 413 8.04 -12.26 29.37
C LYS A 413 6.79 -12.07 28.50
N ASN A 414 5.65 -11.80 29.15
CA ASN A 414 4.39 -11.49 28.49
C ASN A 414 4.04 -10.04 28.79
N LEU A 415 4.03 -9.20 27.76
CA LEU A 415 3.64 -7.80 27.87
C LEU A 415 2.11 -7.69 27.99
N ARG A 416 1.63 -6.63 28.68
CA ARG A 416 0.20 -6.46 28.98
C ARG A 416 -0.66 -6.05 27.79
N LEU A 417 -0.08 -5.32 26.84
CA LEU A 417 -0.80 -4.80 25.70
C LEU A 417 -1.12 -5.95 24.74
N ASN A 418 -2.39 -6.10 24.36
CA ASN A 418 -2.74 -6.99 23.27
C ASN A 418 -2.33 -6.36 21.94
N SER A 419 -1.71 -7.13 21.06
CA SER A 419 -1.16 -6.67 19.80
C SER A 419 -1.60 -7.63 18.72
N VAL A 420 -2.34 -7.10 17.74
CA VAL A 420 -2.87 -7.89 16.62
C VAL A 420 -2.48 -7.25 15.30
N ASN A 421 -1.86 -8.05 14.43
CA ASN A 421 -1.52 -7.69 13.07
C ASN A 421 -1.99 -8.86 12.24
N TRP A 422 -2.92 -8.65 11.31
CA TRP A 422 -3.52 -9.80 10.63
C TRP A 422 -2.42 -10.53 9.87
N ALA A 423 -2.17 -11.76 10.31
CA ALA A 423 -0.99 -12.54 9.96
C ALA A 423 -1.16 -13.16 8.59
N GLU A 424 -2.35 -13.71 8.32
CA GLU A 424 -2.73 -14.33 7.06
C GLU A 424 -1.64 -15.31 6.57
N LEU A 425 -1.35 -16.34 7.38
CA LEU A 425 -0.24 -17.29 7.15
C LEU A 425 -0.34 -18.09 5.82
N ASN A 426 -1.43 -17.95 5.07
CA ASN A 426 -1.63 -18.47 3.72
C ASN A 426 -1.17 -17.53 2.61
N PHE A 427 -0.82 -16.27 2.90
CA PHE A 427 -0.36 -15.33 1.88
C PHE A 427 0.98 -15.77 1.29
N LYS A 428 1.15 -15.55 -0.02
CA LYS A 428 2.31 -16.01 -0.79
C LYS A 428 3.65 -15.66 -0.15
N LEU A 429 3.75 -14.47 0.46
CA LEU A 429 4.97 -13.98 1.13
C LEU A 429 5.45 -14.93 2.24
N ILE A 430 4.52 -15.57 2.97
CA ILE A 430 4.83 -16.37 4.16
C ILE A 430 4.29 -17.81 4.17
N ARG A 431 3.49 -18.23 3.19
CA ARG A 431 2.81 -19.54 3.19
C ARG A 431 3.73 -20.75 3.28
N ASP A 432 4.95 -20.62 2.75
CA ASP A 432 5.98 -21.66 2.76
C ASP A 432 6.92 -21.54 3.99
N ARG A 433 6.69 -20.56 4.87
CA ARG A 433 7.52 -20.24 6.05
C ARG A 433 6.71 -19.82 7.28
N LYS A 434 5.52 -20.43 7.45
CA LYS A 434 4.56 -20.10 8.53
C LYS A 434 5.19 -20.06 9.92
N GLN A 435 6.03 -21.03 10.27
CA GLN A 435 6.68 -21.07 11.59
C GLN A 435 7.65 -19.90 11.79
N ILE A 436 8.35 -19.47 10.74
CA ILE A 436 9.27 -18.33 10.79
C ILE A 436 8.47 -17.03 10.96
N ALA A 437 7.35 -16.88 10.24
CA ALA A 437 6.43 -15.77 10.42
C ALA A 437 5.87 -15.69 11.84
N VAL A 438 5.43 -16.81 12.43
CA VAL A 438 4.96 -16.83 13.84
C VAL A 438 6.07 -16.44 14.81
N ASN A 439 7.30 -16.94 14.61
CA ASN A 439 8.43 -16.56 15.46
C ASN A 439 8.75 -15.07 15.36
N ASP A 440 8.66 -14.49 14.16
CA ASP A 440 8.85 -13.06 13.94
C ASP A 440 7.75 -12.23 14.64
N LEU A 441 6.48 -12.61 14.49
CA LEU A 441 5.35 -12.01 15.23
C LEU A 441 5.58 -12.01 16.74
N LEU A 442 5.96 -13.16 17.31
CA LEU A 442 6.25 -13.28 18.76
C LEU A 442 7.44 -12.41 19.18
N SER A 443 8.50 -12.33 18.36
CA SER A 443 9.67 -11.50 18.65
C SER A 443 9.39 -9.98 18.55
N HIS A 444 8.27 -9.61 17.94
CA HIS A 444 7.72 -8.25 17.88
C HIS A 444 6.57 -8.04 18.86
N HIS A 445 6.46 -8.91 19.85
CA HIS A 445 5.48 -8.88 20.93
C HIS A 445 4.03 -9.00 20.44
N THR A 446 3.77 -9.53 19.24
CA THR A 446 2.42 -9.90 18.79
C THR A 446 1.94 -11.10 19.58
N ASN A 447 0.83 -10.93 20.31
CA ASN A 447 0.28 -11.96 21.21
C ASN A 447 -1.15 -12.37 20.86
N VAL A 448 -1.69 -11.84 19.76
CA VAL A 448 -2.99 -12.19 19.17
C VAL A 448 -2.79 -12.61 17.72
N ILE A 449 -3.45 -13.69 17.29
CA ILE A 449 -3.45 -14.12 15.88
C ILE A 449 -4.88 -14.30 15.36
N ASP A 450 -5.10 -13.96 14.10
CA ASP A 450 -6.32 -14.28 13.36
C ASP A 450 -6.22 -15.66 12.70
N VAL A 451 -7.35 -16.37 12.66
CA VAL A 451 -7.56 -17.57 11.85
C VAL A 451 -8.51 -17.17 10.72
N PRO A 452 -8.05 -17.13 9.47
CA PRO A 452 -8.88 -16.67 8.36
C PRO A 452 -9.95 -17.70 7.99
N PRO A 453 -11.03 -17.29 7.28
CA PRO A 453 -12.16 -18.16 6.97
C PRO A 453 -11.78 -19.46 6.25
N ALA A 454 -10.70 -19.44 5.47
CA ALA A 454 -10.21 -20.61 4.73
C ALA A 454 -9.75 -21.77 5.63
N TYR A 455 -9.45 -21.53 6.91
CA TYR A 455 -9.08 -22.54 7.89
C TYR A 455 -10.23 -22.90 8.83
N LEU A 456 -11.40 -22.28 8.67
CA LEU A 456 -12.59 -22.58 9.48
C LEU A 456 -13.57 -23.44 8.66
N PRO A 457 -13.94 -24.65 9.11
CA PRO A 457 -14.87 -25.52 8.38
C PRO A 457 -16.33 -25.08 8.56
N ILE A 458 -16.62 -23.82 8.20
CA ILE A 458 -17.91 -23.16 8.40
C ILE A 458 -18.88 -23.49 7.25
N GLY A 459 -18.37 -23.64 6.02
CA GLY A 459 -19.16 -23.80 4.80
C GLY A 459 -19.36 -25.23 4.30
N GLU A 460 -18.83 -26.23 5.01
CA GLU A 460 -18.79 -27.63 4.54
C GLU A 460 -19.79 -28.53 5.29
N LEU A 461 -20.40 -29.47 4.55
CA LEU A 461 -21.34 -30.46 5.11
C LEU A 461 -20.64 -31.53 5.95
N VAL A 462 -19.38 -31.82 5.62
CA VAL A 462 -18.45 -32.64 6.40
C VAL A 462 -17.36 -31.70 6.88
N GLN A 463 -17.16 -31.61 8.19
CA GLN A 463 -16.24 -30.65 8.75
C GLN A 463 -14.84 -31.27 8.88
N ASP A 464 -13.87 -30.76 8.11
CA ASP A 464 -12.46 -31.06 8.32
C ASP A 464 -11.80 -29.98 9.18
N PHE A 465 -11.49 -30.33 10.43
CA PHE A 465 -10.80 -29.45 11.37
C PHE A 465 -9.28 -29.58 11.33
N GLY A 466 -8.71 -30.46 10.48
CA GLY A 466 -7.26 -30.67 10.36
C GLY A 466 -6.48 -29.38 10.05
N PRO A 467 -6.89 -28.58 9.05
CA PRO A 467 -6.25 -27.30 8.75
C PRO A 467 -6.28 -26.31 9.93
N LEU A 468 -7.39 -26.27 10.68
CA LEU A 468 -7.50 -25.44 11.88
C LEU A 468 -6.51 -25.89 12.95
N GLU A 469 -6.47 -27.19 13.26
CA GLU A 469 -5.58 -27.75 14.28
C GLU A 469 -4.11 -27.42 13.97
N GLU A 470 -3.70 -27.58 12.71
CA GLU A 470 -2.35 -27.25 12.27
C GLU A 470 -2.04 -25.76 12.43
N TYR A 471 -2.96 -24.88 12.01
CA TYR A 471 -2.78 -23.42 12.12
C TYR A 471 -2.57 -23.00 13.58
N LEU A 472 -3.39 -23.53 14.50
CA LEU A 472 -3.28 -23.23 15.93
C LEU A 472 -1.98 -23.78 16.53
N ARG A 473 -1.57 -25.00 16.15
CA ARG A 473 -0.33 -25.61 16.64
C ARG A 473 0.93 -24.86 16.21
N ILE A 474 0.97 -24.38 14.95
CA ILE A 474 2.09 -23.54 14.45
C ILE A 474 2.14 -22.21 15.20
N SER A 475 0.99 -21.70 15.63
CA SER A 475 0.83 -20.43 16.36
C SER A 475 1.11 -20.53 17.86
N ASN A 476 1.79 -21.59 18.32
CA ASN A 476 2.12 -21.80 19.72
C ASN A 476 2.92 -20.62 20.30
N GLY A 477 2.51 -20.13 21.48
CA GLY A 477 3.06 -18.94 22.13
C GLY A 477 2.16 -17.71 22.02
N ILE A 478 1.25 -17.69 21.05
CA ILE A 478 0.18 -16.69 20.96
C ILE A 478 -0.84 -16.92 22.09
N THR A 479 -1.32 -15.83 22.68
CA THR A 479 -2.21 -15.89 23.85
C THR A 479 -3.68 -15.73 23.53
N LYS A 480 -4.05 -15.05 22.43
CA LYS A 480 -5.45 -14.87 21.99
C LYS A 480 -5.59 -15.24 20.52
N VAL A 481 -6.71 -15.85 20.16
CA VAL A 481 -7.00 -16.27 18.78
C VAL A 481 -8.33 -15.67 18.34
N LEU A 482 -8.31 -14.93 17.22
CA LEU A 482 -9.50 -14.40 16.57
C LEU A 482 -9.96 -15.38 15.49
N LEU A 483 -11.14 -15.98 15.67
CA LEU A 483 -11.75 -16.89 14.71
C LEU A 483 -12.55 -16.09 13.69
N PHE A 484 -11.91 -15.69 12.58
CA PHE A 484 -12.52 -14.83 11.58
C PHE A 484 -13.40 -15.61 10.63
N ALA A 485 -14.72 -15.55 10.85
CA ALA A 485 -15.70 -16.30 10.10
C ALA A 485 -16.23 -15.58 8.84
N ASN A 486 -16.16 -14.24 8.83
CA ASN A 486 -16.55 -13.39 7.69
C ASN A 486 -17.93 -13.74 7.10
N PHE A 487 -18.97 -13.68 7.92
CA PHE A 487 -20.36 -13.84 7.53
C PHE A 487 -20.71 -12.75 6.49
N ARG A 488 -20.63 -13.08 5.19
CA ARG A 488 -20.98 -12.16 4.09
C ARG A 488 -22.38 -12.48 3.54
N PRO A 489 -23.14 -11.47 3.09
CA PRO A 489 -24.43 -11.69 2.45
C PRO A 489 -24.24 -11.82 0.93
N VAL A 490 -23.79 -12.97 0.41
CA VAL A 490 -23.96 -13.21 -1.04
C VAL A 490 -24.17 -14.70 -1.36
N THR A 491 -25.27 -14.97 -2.07
CA THR A 491 -25.69 -16.23 -2.75
C THR A 491 -26.20 -17.41 -1.93
N ARG A 492 -25.80 -17.58 -0.67
CA ARG A 492 -26.35 -18.64 0.18
C ARG A 492 -27.21 -18.00 1.26
N SER A 493 -28.42 -18.51 1.46
CA SER A 493 -29.35 -18.10 2.52
C SER A 493 -28.81 -18.33 3.95
N SER A 494 -27.53 -18.71 4.08
CA SER A 494 -26.87 -19.10 5.32
C SER A 494 -25.35 -19.20 5.20
N VAL A 495 -24.66 -18.88 6.29
CA VAL A 495 -23.19 -18.97 6.41
C VAL A 495 -22.68 -20.41 6.18
N ASN A 496 -23.43 -21.41 6.62
CA ASN A 496 -23.10 -22.84 6.43
C ASN A 496 -23.56 -23.39 5.07
N GLY A 497 -24.15 -22.55 4.23
CA GLY A 497 -24.64 -22.92 2.91
C GLY A 497 -25.86 -23.83 2.87
N LYS A 498 -26.49 -24.15 4.02
CA LYS A 498 -27.61 -25.09 4.10
C LYS A 498 -28.84 -24.56 4.86
N TYR A 499 -28.67 -23.96 6.03
CA TYR A 499 -29.78 -23.65 6.94
C TYR A 499 -29.93 -22.15 7.14
N ALA A 500 -31.12 -21.58 6.86
CA ALA A 500 -31.38 -20.15 7.02
C ALA A 500 -30.74 -19.57 8.29
N PHE A 501 -29.97 -18.48 8.14
CA PHE A 501 -29.26 -17.85 9.25
C PHE A 501 -30.20 -17.63 10.45
N MET A 502 -29.75 -18.01 11.65
CA MET A 502 -30.52 -17.92 12.90
C MET A 502 -31.82 -18.76 12.98
N GLY A 503 -32.10 -19.60 11.98
CA GLY A 503 -33.12 -20.64 12.05
C GLY A 503 -32.76 -21.75 13.06
N ASN A 504 -33.73 -22.58 13.45
CA ASN A 504 -33.52 -23.61 14.48
C ASN A 504 -32.42 -24.61 14.08
N GLU A 505 -32.42 -25.06 12.84
CA GLU A 505 -31.42 -25.98 12.30
C GLU A 505 -30.03 -25.33 12.24
N TRP A 506 -29.97 -24.03 11.94
CA TRP A 506 -28.72 -23.27 11.92
C TRP A 506 -28.13 -23.15 13.33
N LYS A 507 -28.96 -22.88 14.33
CA LYS A 507 -28.55 -22.77 15.74
C LYS A 507 -28.00 -24.08 16.28
N VAL A 508 -28.71 -25.19 16.05
CA VAL A 508 -28.26 -26.54 16.42
C VAL A 508 -26.95 -26.92 15.71
N TRP A 509 -26.80 -26.52 14.45
CA TRP A 509 -25.54 -26.70 13.72
C TRP A 509 -24.40 -25.88 14.34
N PHE A 510 -24.64 -24.59 14.61
CA PHE A 510 -23.61 -23.69 15.14
C PHE A 510 -23.10 -24.16 16.50
N GLU A 511 -23.99 -24.58 17.40
CA GLU A 511 -23.62 -25.12 18.71
C GLU A 511 -22.66 -26.32 18.58
N LYS A 512 -23.02 -27.30 17.74
CA LYS A 512 -22.17 -28.49 17.50
C LYS A 512 -20.84 -28.12 16.85
N TRP A 513 -20.88 -27.26 15.83
CA TRP A 513 -19.67 -26.80 15.15
C TRP A 513 -18.72 -26.07 16.09
N PHE A 514 -19.24 -25.16 16.92
CA PHE A 514 -18.45 -24.39 17.86
C PHE A 514 -17.90 -25.28 18.99
N GLU A 515 -18.68 -26.26 19.47
CA GLU A 515 -18.21 -27.24 20.44
C GLU A 515 -17.00 -28.03 19.89
N GLU A 516 -17.10 -28.59 18.68
CA GLU A 516 -15.99 -29.33 18.06
C GLU A 516 -14.78 -28.42 17.78
N LEU A 517 -15.00 -27.19 17.32
CA LEU A 517 -13.95 -26.19 17.16
C LEU A 517 -13.16 -25.98 18.45
N THR A 518 -13.86 -25.82 19.59
CA THR A 518 -13.22 -25.59 20.88
C THR A 518 -12.43 -26.81 21.37
N LYS A 519 -12.88 -28.04 21.07
CA LYS A 519 -12.14 -29.28 21.36
C LYS A 519 -10.84 -29.34 20.55
N VAL A 520 -10.90 -28.99 19.27
CA VAL A 520 -9.72 -28.94 18.38
C VAL A 520 -8.73 -27.89 18.85
N ALA A 521 -9.21 -26.70 19.22
CA ALA A 521 -8.35 -25.65 19.77
C ALA A 521 -7.67 -26.08 21.08
N ALA A 522 -8.41 -26.72 21.99
CA ALA A 522 -7.84 -27.24 23.23
C ALA A 522 -6.78 -28.32 22.98
N LYS A 523 -7.00 -29.20 21.99
CA LYS A 523 -6.00 -30.20 21.54
C LYS A 523 -4.73 -29.54 20.99
N ALA A 524 -4.85 -28.39 20.33
CA ALA A 524 -3.74 -27.57 19.87
C ALA A 524 -3.09 -26.70 20.97
N GLY A 525 -3.57 -26.80 22.22
CA GLY A 525 -3.02 -26.06 23.37
C GLY A 525 -3.61 -24.65 23.57
N ILE A 526 -4.67 -24.29 22.85
CA ILE A 526 -5.36 -23.01 23.00
C ILE A 526 -6.66 -23.24 23.80
N PRO A 527 -6.73 -22.75 25.06
CA PRO A 527 -7.91 -22.96 25.87
C PRO A 527 -9.06 -22.06 25.39
N LYS A 528 -10.30 -22.45 25.70
CA LYS A 528 -11.51 -21.82 25.15
C LYS A 528 -11.62 -20.33 25.49
N GLU A 529 -11.17 -19.91 26.67
CA GLU A 529 -11.12 -18.51 27.08
C GLU A 529 -10.21 -17.65 26.18
N ASN A 530 -9.28 -18.25 25.45
CA ASN A 530 -8.41 -17.50 24.53
C ASN A 530 -8.98 -17.40 23.12
N LEU A 531 -10.15 -17.99 22.85
CA LEU A 531 -10.82 -17.94 21.56
C LEU A 531 -11.84 -16.81 21.53
N TYR A 532 -11.73 -15.95 20.51
CA TYR A 532 -12.64 -14.84 20.26
C TYR A 532 -13.29 -15.03 18.90
N PHE A 533 -14.60 -15.17 18.86
CA PHE A 533 -15.34 -15.35 17.62
C PHE A 533 -15.55 -14.01 16.92
N TYR A 534 -15.14 -13.90 15.66
CA TYR A 534 -15.23 -12.70 14.83
C TYR A 534 -16.16 -12.95 13.62
N PRO A 535 -17.48 -12.74 13.78
CA PRO A 535 -18.47 -13.11 12.77
C PRO A 535 -18.49 -12.19 11.55
N TYR A 536 -18.42 -10.87 11.73
CA TYR A 536 -18.57 -9.89 10.65
C TYR A 536 -17.39 -8.94 10.62
N ASP A 537 -16.80 -8.76 9.44
CA ASP A 537 -15.76 -7.74 9.25
C ASP A 537 -16.39 -6.36 9.06
N GLU A 538 -15.87 -5.35 9.76
CA GLU A 538 -16.19 -3.94 9.54
C GLU A 538 -17.69 -3.64 9.34
N MET A 539 -18.53 -4.22 10.21
CA MET A 539 -19.98 -4.29 10.06
C MET A 539 -20.67 -2.93 9.83
N ASP A 540 -21.66 -2.94 8.95
CA ASP A 540 -22.53 -1.81 8.63
C ASP A 540 -23.98 -2.26 8.38
N GLY A 541 -24.92 -1.31 8.42
CA GLY A 541 -26.34 -1.55 8.13
C GLY A 541 -26.90 -2.83 8.76
N LYS A 542 -27.39 -3.74 7.91
CA LYS A 542 -27.98 -5.02 8.32
C LYS A 542 -27.00 -5.95 9.05
N HIS A 543 -25.69 -5.86 8.81
CA HIS A 543 -24.70 -6.67 9.53
C HIS A 543 -24.68 -6.37 11.03
N VAL A 544 -24.91 -5.10 11.40
CA VAL A 544 -24.99 -4.71 12.82
C VAL A 544 -26.21 -5.35 13.48
N GLU A 545 -27.37 -5.31 12.82
CA GLU A 545 -28.60 -5.94 13.31
C GLU A 545 -28.44 -7.46 13.46
N ASP A 546 -27.88 -8.12 12.43
CA ASP A 546 -27.65 -9.56 12.42
C ASP A 546 -26.61 -9.98 13.48
N PHE A 547 -25.57 -9.18 13.68
CA PHE A 547 -24.60 -9.38 14.76
C PHE A 547 -25.27 -9.31 16.13
N ILE A 548 -26.07 -8.28 16.40
CA ILE A 548 -26.75 -8.10 17.69
C ILE A 548 -27.72 -9.26 17.95
N ALA A 549 -28.47 -9.70 16.94
CA ALA A 549 -29.37 -10.84 17.04
C ALA A 549 -28.60 -12.13 17.36
N PHE A 550 -27.49 -12.38 16.65
CA PHE A 550 -26.60 -13.51 16.92
C PHE A 550 -26.00 -13.44 18.32
N ALA A 551 -25.41 -12.30 18.70
CA ALA A 551 -24.74 -12.11 19.98
C ALA A 551 -25.70 -12.29 21.17
N THR A 552 -26.93 -11.79 21.05
CA THR A 552 -27.98 -11.94 22.06
C THR A 552 -28.33 -13.41 22.28
N TRP A 553 -28.50 -14.16 21.20
CA TRP A 553 -28.82 -15.59 21.27
C TRP A 553 -27.62 -16.40 21.78
N VAL A 554 -26.45 -16.24 21.17
CA VAL A 554 -25.30 -17.11 21.43
C VAL A 554 -24.79 -16.96 22.86
N ARG A 555 -24.88 -15.77 23.46
CA ARG A 555 -24.52 -15.57 24.88
C ARG A 555 -25.47 -16.27 25.84
N LYS A 556 -26.72 -16.50 25.44
CA LYS A 556 -27.69 -17.25 26.26
C LYS A 556 -27.41 -18.75 26.21
N GLU A 557 -27.11 -19.28 25.03
CA GLU A 557 -26.94 -20.72 24.83
C GLU A 557 -25.49 -21.19 25.09
N ILE A 558 -24.49 -20.35 24.80
CA ILE A 558 -23.07 -20.61 24.96
C ILE A 558 -22.48 -19.52 25.86
N SER A 559 -22.73 -19.63 27.17
CA SER A 559 -22.48 -18.56 28.15
C SER A 559 -21.04 -18.06 28.26
N ASP A 560 -20.05 -18.83 27.79
CA ASP A 560 -18.61 -18.53 27.85
C ASP A 560 -18.00 -18.18 26.48
N ILE A 561 -18.81 -17.99 25.43
CA ILE A 561 -18.32 -17.50 24.14
C ILE A 561 -17.81 -16.06 24.27
N ARG A 562 -16.63 -15.78 23.69
CA ARG A 562 -16.09 -14.42 23.59
C ARG A 562 -16.29 -13.87 22.18
N LEU A 563 -16.75 -12.63 22.09
CA LEU A 563 -17.08 -11.97 20.82
C LEU A 563 -16.12 -10.81 20.55
N TYR A 564 -15.68 -10.73 19.30
CA TYR A 564 -14.80 -9.69 18.77
C TYR A 564 -15.45 -9.00 17.57
N ALA A 565 -15.22 -7.70 17.42
CA ALA A 565 -15.54 -6.99 16.18
C ALA A 565 -14.61 -5.80 15.94
N THR A 566 -14.42 -5.48 14.66
CA THR A 566 -13.80 -4.22 14.21
C THR A 566 -14.88 -3.16 14.01
N ILE A 567 -14.70 -1.99 14.63
CA ILE A 567 -15.61 -0.85 14.59
C ILE A 567 -14.98 0.27 13.75
N ASN A 568 -15.45 0.45 12.51
CA ASN A 568 -14.94 1.45 11.57
C ASN A 568 -15.91 2.62 11.31
N ASN A 569 -17.12 2.55 11.86
CA ASN A 569 -18.19 3.53 11.64
C ASN A 569 -19.10 3.69 12.88
N LYS A 570 -19.92 4.75 12.89
CA LYS A 570 -20.78 5.08 14.04
C LYS A 570 -21.93 4.10 14.26
N SER A 571 -22.52 3.53 13.22
CA SER A 571 -23.65 2.60 13.43
C SER A 571 -23.18 1.31 14.11
N ALA A 572 -21.95 0.86 13.81
CA ALA A 572 -21.33 -0.29 14.47
C ALA A 572 -21.10 -0.11 15.99
N LEU A 573 -21.07 1.12 16.52
CA LEU A 573 -20.92 1.37 17.97
C LEU A 573 -22.08 0.75 18.79
N GLN A 574 -23.23 0.49 18.18
CA GLN A 574 -24.36 -0.17 18.83
C GLN A 574 -24.04 -1.61 19.28
N ALA A 575 -23.02 -2.23 18.69
CA ALA A 575 -22.58 -3.58 19.03
C ALA A 575 -21.73 -3.65 20.31
N LEU A 576 -21.19 -2.51 20.79
CA LEU A 576 -20.27 -2.48 21.95
C LEU A 576 -20.75 -3.25 23.18
N PRO A 577 -22.03 -3.15 23.62
CA PRO A 577 -22.51 -3.89 24.80
C PRO A 577 -22.47 -5.41 24.66
N TYR A 578 -22.33 -5.92 23.44
CA TYR A 578 -22.35 -7.34 23.13
C TYR A 578 -20.96 -7.93 22.92
N LEU A 579 -19.91 -7.11 22.95
CA LEU A 579 -18.54 -7.52 22.67
C LEU A 579 -17.74 -7.78 23.95
N ASP A 580 -16.77 -8.68 23.86
CA ASP A 580 -15.70 -8.81 24.87
C ASP A 580 -14.51 -7.95 24.48
N VAL A 581 -14.23 -7.87 23.17
CA VAL A 581 -13.20 -7.01 22.59
C VAL A 581 -13.80 -6.24 21.41
N ALA A 582 -13.63 -4.91 21.42
CA ALA A 582 -13.93 -4.05 20.29
C ALA A 582 -12.62 -3.43 19.79
N GLN A 583 -12.24 -3.76 18.56
CA GLN A 583 -11.13 -3.11 17.88
C GLN A 583 -11.64 -1.90 17.11
N VAL A 584 -11.30 -0.68 17.53
CA VAL A 584 -11.91 0.54 17.02
C VAL A 584 -10.91 1.33 16.19
N VAL A 585 -11.32 1.72 14.98
CA VAL A 585 -10.54 2.60 14.11
C VAL A 585 -10.19 3.88 14.85
N ASN A 586 -8.91 4.25 14.81
CA ASN A 586 -8.36 5.41 15.49
C ASN A 586 -8.83 6.73 14.83
N ARG A 587 -10.09 7.07 15.08
CA ARG A 587 -10.79 8.26 14.58
C ARG A 587 -11.52 8.94 15.74
N GLU A 588 -11.37 10.25 15.86
CA GLU A 588 -11.85 10.98 17.05
C GLU A 588 -13.37 10.92 17.22
N ASP A 589 -14.13 10.94 16.13
CA ASP A 589 -15.60 10.80 16.15
C ASP A 589 -16.09 9.43 16.61
N LEU A 590 -15.26 8.37 16.52
CA LEU A 590 -15.57 7.05 17.06
C LEU A 590 -15.11 6.96 18.52
N LEU A 591 -13.85 7.30 18.78
CA LEU A 591 -13.26 7.17 20.11
C LEU A 591 -13.94 8.08 21.14
N GLY A 592 -14.40 9.27 20.74
CA GLY A 592 -15.11 10.21 21.61
C GLY A 592 -16.50 9.73 22.04
N ASP A 593 -17.12 8.81 21.28
CA ASP A 593 -18.44 8.25 21.59
C ASP A 593 -18.33 6.97 22.45
N ILE A 594 -17.11 6.44 22.66
CA ILE A 594 -16.89 5.25 23.47
C ILE A 594 -16.88 5.60 24.94
N ARG A 595 -17.73 4.92 25.71
CA ARG A 595 -17.61 4.87 27.18
C ARG A 595 -16.71 3.70 27.54
N THR A 596 -15.76 3.91 28.47
CA THR A 596 -14.82 2.86 28.92
C THR A 596 -15.46 1.79 29.82
N THR A 597 -16.79 1.77 29.93
CA THR A 597 -17.55 0.73 30.62
C THR A 597 -18.11 -0.24 29.57
N GLY A 598 -17.62 -1.49 29.54
CA GLY A 598 -18.05 -2.50 28.57
C GLY A 598 -16.87 -3.37 28.09
N PRO A 599 -16.69 -3.57 26.78
CA PRO A 599 -15.63 -4.43 26.23
C PRO A 599 -14.23 -3.88 26.50
N GLU A 600 -13.22 -4.75 26.37
CA GLU A 600 -11.86 -4.31 26.10
C GLU A 600 -11.84 -3.49 24.80
N ILE A 601 -11.25 -2.29 24.84
CA ILE A 601 -11.08 -1.44 23.66
C ILE A 601 -9.67 -1.58 23.15
N TRP A 602 -9.54 -1.93 21.87
CA TRP A 602 -8.26 -1.97 21.17
C TRP A 602 -8.24 -0.89 20.07
N LEU A 603 -7.12 -0.18 19.90
CA LEU A 603 -6.97 0.77 18.81
C LEU A 603 -6.64 0.08 17.50
N TYR A 604 -7.14 0.62 16.39
CA TYR A 604 -6.89 0.10 15.06
C TYR A 604 -6.50 1.18 14.07
N LYS A 605 -5.60 0.84 13.14
CA LYS A 605 -5.38 1.65 11.94
C LYS A 605 -5.29 0.75 10.70
N ALA A 606 -5.80 1.24 9.58
CA ALA A 606 -5.81 0.55 8.29
C ALA A 606 -5.51 1.51 7.12
N ASN A 607 -4.79 2.60 7.40
CA ASN A 607 -4.45 3.60 6.40
C ASN A 607 -3.46 3.01 5.37
N GLY A 608 -3.52 3.52 4.14
CA GLY A 608 -2.49 3.35 3.13
C GLY A 608 -2.17 4.69 2.44
N PRO A 609 -1.13 4.75 1.59
CA PRO A 609 -0.18 3.68 1.24
C PRO A 609 0.74 3.28 2.41
N ALA A 610 0.77 1.99 2.77
CA ALA A 610 1.32 1.55 4.05
C ALA A 610 2.83 1.80 4.22
N LYS A 611 3.62 1.59 3.16
CA LYS A 611 5.08 1.78 3.18
C LYS A 611 5.51 3.24 3.37
N SER A 612 4.63 4.20 3.08
CA SER A 612 4.87 5.63 3.25
C SER A 612 4.44 6.17 4.61
N LEU A 613 3.77 5.36 5.43
CA LEU A 613 3.34 5.78 6.76
C LEU A 613 4.55 5.86 7.70
N SER A 614 4.59 6.92 8.51
CA SER A 614 5.70 7.17 9.44
C SER A 614 5.85 6.03 10.47
N PRO A 615 7.03 5.38 10.58
CA PRO A 615 7.32 4.42 11.66
C PRO A 615 6.97 4.97 13.06
N TYR A 616 7.30 6.23 13.32
CA TYR A 616 7.09 6.87 14.62
C TYR A 616 5.60 7.16 14.90
N SER A 617 5.03 8.15 14.21
CA SER A 617 3.67 8.64 14.49
C SER A 617 2.56 7.65 14.13
N TYR A 618 2.78 6.78 13.14
CA TYR A 618 1.76 5.81 12.73
C TYR A 618 1.81 4.53 13.57
N TYR A 619 2.97 3.86 13.61
CA TYR A 619 3.13 2.54 14.23
C TYR A 619 3.46 2.63 15.72
N ARG A 620 4.53 3.33 16.12
CA ARG A 620 4.96 3.41 17.53
C ARG A 620 3.96 4.14 18.42
N MET A 621 3.44 5.28 17.98
CA MET A 621 2.56 6.14 18.80
C MET A 621 1.16 5.55 19.05
N MET A 622 0.80 4.46 18.37
CA MET A 622 -0.47 3.80 18.62
C MET A 622 -0.56 3.28 20.06
N SER A 623 0.50 2.66 20.56
CA SER A 623 0.57 2.13 21.92
C SER A 623 0.60 3.23 22.98
N TRP A 624 1.25 4.36 22.70
CA TRP A 624 1.21 5.54 23.57
C TRP A 624 -0.22 6.09 23.70
N LYS A 625 -0.96 6.17 22.60
CA LYS A 625 -2.37 6.58 22.59
C LYS A 625 -3.23 5.56 23.34
N ALA A 626 -2.97 4.27 23.17
CA ALA A 626 -3.68 3.22 23.91
C ALA A 626 -3.49 3.40 25.42
N PHE A 627 -2.25 3.60 25.88
CA PHE A 627 -1.95 3.83 27.29
C PHE A 627 -2.69 5.06 27.86
N LEU A 628 -2.60 6.21 27.17
CA LEU A 628 -3.23 7.45 27.64
C LEU A 628 -4.74 7.29 27.88
N ASN A 629 -5.41 6.53 27.01
CA ASN A 629 -6.86 6.33 27.04
C ASN A 629 -7.30 5.08 27.83
N GLY A 630 -6.35 4.32 28.40
CA GLY A 630 -6.65 3.09 29.14
C GLY A 630 -7.12 1.93 28.26
N TYR A 631 -6.77 1.94 26.97
CA TYR A 631 -7.08 0.86 26.03
C TYR A 631 -6.09 -0.30 26.18
N THR A 632 -6.58 -1.53 26.06
CA THR A 632 -5.82 -2.76 26.38
C THR A 632 -5.26 -3.47 25.16
N GLY A 633 -5.44 -2.90 23.96
CA GLY A 633 -4.84 -3.44 22.76
C GLY A 633 -4.65 -2.45 21.63
N VAL A 634 -3.87 -2.87 20.64
CA VAL A 634 -3.53 -2.14 19.43
C VAL A 634 -3.46 -3.10 18.26
N GLY A 635 -3.73 -2.63 17.06
CA GLY A 635 -3.54 -3.42 15.84
C GLY A 635 -3.58 -2.62 14.56
N PHE A 636 -3.13 -3.25 13.48
CA PHE A 636 -3.29 -2.72 12.13
C PHE A 636 -3.37 -3.83 11.09
N TRP A 637 -3.95 -3.49 9.93
CA TRP A 637 -3.89 -4.29 8.71
C TRP A 637 -2.72 -3.81 7.83
N ALA A 638 -1.74 -4.62 7.44
CA ALA A 638 -1.56 -6.07 7.62
C ALA A 638 -0.07 -6.44 7.84
N TYR A 639 0.20 -7.66 8.31
CA TYR A 639 1.56 -8.16 8.51
C TYR A 639 2.28 -8.47 7.18
N ALA A 640 1.67 -9.32 6.34
CA ALA A 640 2.32 -9.91 5.17
C ALA A 640 1.58 -9.70 3.83
N ASP A 641 0.62 -8.76 3.78
CA ASP A 641 -0.15 -8.48 2.56
C ASP A 641 0.68 -7.70 1.52
N ALA A 642 1.35 -8.42 0.62
CA ALA A 642 1.99 -7.85 -0.56
C ALA A 642 1.03 -7.83 -1.75
N GLY A 643 -0.11 -7.15 -1.62
CA GLY A 643 -1.04 -6.85 -2.71
C GLY A 643 -2.14 -7.91 -2.97
N SER A 644 -2.47 -8.68 -1.93
CA SER A 644 -3.55 -9.68 -1.71
C SER A 644 -3.31 -11.12 -2.21
N GLY A 645 -3.57 -12.11 -1.34
CA GLY A 645 -3.69 -13.53 -1.70
C GLY A 645 -2.49 -14.12 -2.45
N ASP A 646 -2.75 -14.65 -3.64
CA ASP A 646 -1.76 -15.23 -4.57
C ASP A 646 -1.11 -14.19 -5.52
N ASN A 647 -1.10 -12.90 -5.16
CA ASN A 647 -0.55 -11.82 -6.00
C ASN A 647 0.84 -12.18 -6.58
N PRO A 648 1.10 -11.99 -7.90
CA PRO A 648 2.42 -12.20 -8.47
C PRO A 648 3.51 -11.26 -7.94
N GLY A 649 3.13 -10.11 -7.35
CA GLY A 649 4.05 -9.12 -6.79
C GLY A 649 4.91 -9.59 -5.61
N THR A 650 5.83 -8.72 -5.20
CA THR A 650 6.74 -8.88 -4.05
C THR A 650 6.58 -7.69 -3.11
N ALA A 651 6.93 -7.82 -1.83
CA ALA A 651 6.90 -6.68 -0.93
C ALA A 651 7.92 -5.57 -1.28
N TRP A 652 8.80 -5.78 -2.27
CA TRP A 652 9.88 -4.86 -2.61
C TRP A 652 9.49 -3.71 -3.54
N ASP A 653 8.32 -3.78 -4.18
CA ASP A 653 7.87 -2.78 -5.16
C ASP A 653 6.34 -2.68 -5.20
N ASP A 654 5.77 -1.57 -4.73
CA ASP A 654 4.30 -1.37 -4.68
C ASP A 654 3.59 -1.41 -6.05
N PHE A 655 4.34 -1.50 -7.15
CA PHE A 655 3.82 -1.47 -8.51
C PHE A 655 4.09 -2.76 -9.29
N ASP A 656 4.64 -3.81 -8.66
CA ASP A 656 4.84 -5.13 -9.27
C ASP A 656 3.63 -6.07 -9.08
N GLY A 657 2.70 -5.66 -8.23
CA GLY A 657 1.49 -6.38 -7.88
C GLY A 657 0.21 -5.76 -8.42
N LYS A 658 -0.92 -6.45 -8.23
CA LYS A 658 -2.24 -5.93 -8.58
C LYS A 658 -2.62 -4.73 -7.70
N ASN A 659 -2.33 -4.78 -6.40
CA ASN A 659 -2.57 -3.72 -5.43
C ASN A 659 -1.22 -3.23 -4.87
N PRO A 660 -1.14 -1.98 -4.37
CA PRO A 660 -0.08 -1.58 -3.45
C PRO A 660 0.00 -2.51 -2.23
N ASP A 661 1.19 -2.64 -1.67
CA ASP A 661 1.41 -3.55 -0.55
C ASP A 661 1.05 -2.88 0.78
N TYR A 662 0.47 -3.70 1.66
CA TYR A 662 0.25 -3.36 3.06
C TYR A 662 1.25 -4.03 4.01
N ALA A 663 2.05 -4.99 3.51
CA ALA A 663 3.03 -5.73 4.28
C ALA A 663 3.98 -4.82 5.06
N VAL A 664 4.29 -5.23 6.29
CA VAL A 664 5.27 -4.58 7.17
C VAL A 664 6.61 -5.31 7.17
N ILE A 665 6.69 -6.45 6.47
CA ILE A 665 7.87 -7.28 6.29
C ILE A 665 8.17 -7.48 4.80
N TYR A 666 9.36 -7.99 4.49
CA TYR A 666 9.82 -8.28 3.13
C TYR A 666 10.29 -9.72 2.98
N GLU A 667 10.24 -10.25 1.76
CA GLU A 667 10.86 -11.52 1.40
C GLU A 667 12.37 -11.43 1.58
N GLY A 668 12.95 -12.33 2.39
CA GLY A 668 14.39 -12.52 2.47
C GLY A 668 14.87 -13.72 1.63
N GLU A 669 16.18 -13.80 1.43
CA GLU A 669 16.80 -14.92 0.73
C GLU A 669 16.49 -16.25 1.42
N GLY A 670 16.33 -17.31 0.63
CA GLY A 670 15.97 -18.63 1.13
C GLY A 670 14.65 -18.57 1.90
N ASN A 671 14.65 -19.06 3.14
CA ASN A 671 13.45 -19.12 4.00
C ASN A 671 13.34 -17.96 5.01
N THR A 672 14.06 -16.86 4.81
CA THR A 672 14.13 -15.76 5.80
C THR A 672 13.07 -14.67 5.61
N ILE A 673 12.79 -13.92 6.67
CA ILE A 673 11.93 -12.72 6.63
C ILE A 673 12.82 -11.51 6.94
N ILE A 674 12.63 -10.44 6.17
CA ILE A 674 13.31 -9.17 6.39
C ILE A 674 12.35 -8.22 7.11
N SER A 675 12.75 -7.75 8.30
CA SER A 675 12.01 -6.76 9.09
C SER A 675 12.01 -5.38 8.39
N SER A 676 11.25 -4.45 8.91
CA SER A 676 11.20 -3.07 8.43
C SER A 676 11.30 -2.07 9.57
N ARG A 677 11.68 -0.83 9.28
CA ARG A 677 11.64 0.24 10.29
C ARG A 677 10.25 0.41 10.89
N ARG A 678 9.19 0.20 10.10
CA ARG A 678 7.80 0.25 10.56
C ARG A 678 7.52 -0.84 11.60
N TRP A 679 8.02 -2.05 11.36
CA TRP A 679 7.84 -3.19 12.25
C TRP A 679 8.64 -3.07 13.55
N GLU A 680 9.87 -2.54 13.46
CA GLU A 680 10.68 -2.24 14.65
C GLU A 680 10.08 -1.13 15.51
N ALA A 681 9.52 -0.09 14.88
CA ALA A 681 8.83 0.99 15.58
C ALA A 681 7.56 0.49 16.29
N TRP A 682 6.84 -0.46 15.67
CA TRP A 682 5.71 -1.15 16.29
C TRP A 682 6.13 -1.91 17.56
N ARG A 683 7.18 -2.74 17.48
CA ARG A 683 7.73 -3.47 18.63
C ARG A 683 8.09 -2.53 19.78
N MET A 684 8.79 -1.43 19.49
CA MET A 684 9.14 -0.44 20.50
C MET A 684 7.92 0.23 21.13
N GLY A 685 6.85 0.47 20.36
CA GLY A 685 5.61 1.02 20.89
C GLY A 685 4.97 0.11 21.94
N ILE A 686 4.96 -1.20 21.72
CA ILE A 686 4.43 -2.18 22.69
C ILE A 686 5.26 -2.16 23.98
N GLU A 687 6.59 -2.10 23.89
CA GLU A 687 7.45 -1.98 25.06
C GLU A 687 7.25 -0.66 25.81
N ASP A 688 7.04 0.44 25.08
CA ASP A 688 6.78 1.75 25.67
C ASP A 688 5.49 1.73 26.52
N TYR A 689 4.44 1.03 26.07
CA TYR A 689 3.22 0.82 26.86
C TYR A 689 3.52 0.08 28.18
N GLU A 690 4.34 -0.97 28.12
CA GLU A 690 4.69 -1.73 29.31
C GLU A 690 5.50 -0.88 30.31
N LEU A 691 6.47 -0.11 29.81
CA LEU A 691 7.25 0.81 30.64
C LEU A 691 6.38 1.89 31.30
N LEU A 692 5.42 2.46 30.56
CA LEU A 692 4.43 3.38 31.12
C LEU A 692 3.57 2.71 32.19
N THR A 693 3.20 1.45 32.02
CA THR A 693 2.44 0.68 33.01
C THR A 693 3.26 0.42 34.27
N MET A 694 4.54 0.06 34.13
CA MET A 694 5.47 -0.08 35.24
C MET A 694 5.68 1.25 35.97
N TYR A 695 5.82 2.34 35.21
CA TYR A 695 5.95 3.70 35.76
C TYR A 695 4.67 4.14 36.49
N ALA A 696 3.49 3.86 35.95
CA ALA A 696 2.20 4.12 36.61
C ALA A 696 2.09 3.37 37.94
N LYS A 697 2.55 2.12 38.00
CA LYS A 697 2.59 1.34 39.24
C LYS A 697 3.53 1.97 40.27
N ALA A 698 4.66 2.52 39.84
CA ALA A 698 5.67 3.09 40.74
C ALA A 698 5.41 4.54 41.16
N LYS A 699 4.83 5.37 40.28
CA LYS A 699 4.71 6.83 40.45
C LYS A 699 3.26 7.36 40.35
N GLY A 700 2.29 6.49 40.06
CA GLY A 700 0.88 6.83 39.91
C GLY A 700 0.45 7.04 38.45
N ASP A 701 -0.81 6.67 38.16
CA ASP A 701 -1.41 6.73 36.81
C ASP A 701 -1.38 8.13 36.19
N GLY A 702 -1.68 9.17 36.98
CA GLY A 702 -1.64 10.56 36.51
C GLY A 702 -0.26 11.00 36.02
N ALA A 703 0.81 10.56 36.69
CA ALA A 703 2.18 10.88 36.29
C ALA A 703 2.56 10.18 34.99
N ALA A 704 2.19 8.91 34.82
CA ALA A 704 2.43 8.16 33.59
C ALA A 704 1.63 8.73 32.41
N LYS A 705 0.35 9.07 32.62
CA LYS A 705 -0.49 9.69 31.58
C LYS A 705 0.00 11.07 31.18
N ALA A 706 0.56 11.85 32.10
CA ALA A 706 1.19 13.12 31.75
C ALA A 706 2.39 12.93 30.81
N LEU A 707 3.23 11.91 31.05
CA LEU A 707 4.32 11.56 30.13
C LEU A 707 3.79 11.12 28.77
N ALA A 708 2.77 10.25 28.74
CA ALA A 708 2.18 9.79 27.48
C ALA A 708 1.55 10.93 26.68
N LYS A 709 0.83 11.84 27.36
CA LYS A 709 0.27 13.04 26.74
C LYS A 709 1.37 13.94 26.17
N TYR A 710 2.48 14.13 26.91
CA TYR A 710 3.59 14.94 26.43
C TYR A 710 4.18 14.42 25.11
N VAL A 711 4.29 13.10 24.96
CA VAL A 711 4.71 12.49 23.69
C VAL A 711 3.67 12.72 22.59
N LEU A 712 2.40 12.48 22.88
CA LEU A 712 1.30 12.56 21.89
C LEU A 712 0.97 13.99 21.45
N ASP A 713 1.24 15.00 22.29
CA ASP A 713 1.13 16.41 21.91
C ASP A 713 2.26 16.85 20.96
N ASN A 714 3.31 16.03 20.80
CA ASN A 714 4.53 16.34 20.04
C ASN A 714 4.89 15.22 19.04
N THR A 715 3.91 14.67 18.32
CA THR A 715 4.10 13.52 17.40
C THR A 715 5.03 13.79 16.21
N ASN A 716 5.32 15.06 15.91
CA ASN A 716 6.30 15.46 14.88
C ASN A 716 7.75 15.50 15.42
N ASP A 717 7.93 15.49 16.75
CA ASP A 717 9.24 15.38 17.39
C ASP A 717 9.60 13.90 17.54
N LEU A 718 10.36 13.40 16.58
CA LEU A 718 10.76 12.00 16.47
C LEU A 718 11.68 11.52 17.62
N SER A 719 12.16 12.43 18.48
CA SER A 719 13.02 12.11 19.62
C SER A 719 12.26 12.03 20.94
N ARG A 720 11.02 12.51 20.97
CA ARG A 720 10.25 12.75 22.20
C ARG A 720 9.99 11.48 22.99
N ALA A 721 9.57 10.40 22.33
CA ALA A 721 9.31 9.11 22.96
C ALA A 721 10.60 8.51 23.55
N ASP A 722 11.73 8.66 22.87
CA ASP A 722 13.02 8.15 23.34
C ASP A 722 13.55 8.94 24.54
N GLU A 723 13.32 10.26 24.59
CA GLU A 723 13.58 11.07 25.78
C GLU A 723 12.75 10.61 26.98
N VAL A 724 11.44 10.43 26.79
CA VAL A 724 10.54 10.01 27.87
C VAL A 724 10.84 8.58 28.32
N ARG A 725 11.13 7.65 27.39
CA ARG A 725 11.56 6.28 27.70
C ARG A 725 12.81 6.29 28.58
N ARG A 726 13.83 7.09 28.23
CA ARG A 726 15.05 7.25 29.04
C ARG A 726 14.74 7.79 30.44
N LYS A 727 13.88 8.80 30.54
CA LYS A 727 13.44 9.34 31.83
C LYS A 727 12.77 8.26 32.70
N ILE A 728 11.85 7.48 32.13
CA ILE A 728 11.19 6.37 32.83
C ILE A 728 12.22 5.38 33.37
N LEU A 729 13.17 4.94 32.54
CA LEU A 729 14.20 3.97 32.94
C LEU A 729 15.11 4.50 34.06
N VAL A 730 15.51 5.77 33.99
CA VAL A 730 16.29 6.42 35.06
C VAL A 730 15.50 6.46 36.37
N GLU A 731 14.21 6.81 36.32
CA GLU A 731 13.38 6.94 37.51
C GLU A 731 12.94 5.59 38.12
N LEU A 732 12.87 4.54 37.31
CA LEU A 732 12.61 3.16 37.77
C LEU A 732 13.87 2.44 38.25
N SER A 733 15.07 2.95 37.94
CA SER A 733 16.35 2.41 38.40
C SER A 733 16.84 3.04 39.71
N ARG A 734 16.13 4.06 40.23
CA ARG A 734 16.35 4.67 41.55
C ARG A 734 15.40 4.08 42.57
#